data_AF-A0A965UT67-F1
#
_entry.id   AF-A0A965UT67-F1
#
_cell.length_a   1.000
_cell.length_b   1.000
_cell.length_c   1.000
_cell.angle_alpha   90.00
_cell.angle_beta   90.00
_cell.angle_gamma   90.00
#
_symmetry.space_group_name_H-M   'P 1'
#
loop_
_entity.id
_entity.type
_entity.pdbx_description
1 polymer ?
#
loop_
_entity_poly.entity_id
_entity_poly.type
_entity_poly.pdbx_seq_one_letter_code
_entity_poly.pdbx_strand_id
1 'polypeptide(L)'
;DREEILNKVIKIDRKKLGDAAATAEAQKLMKSLETLVNVKKVTGTELSDINNDAYNTLGPYSMEQIEAFGRAFKGDNKAKADKLIELLQKIEGTTIKVNQKSNYFSPPVQNLVDFYGFKHYFPFKGRPDTGPSDYKLDVFGTNVGGDLQDKQEAFDGRITDSDNPILNVLNEASKSAMRLGRHEAGVTLSIKNLIDSKIIAGKPVATITFEQRFDNKLNQDLKRGVRNIFHYLPDGKIEIYEIKDDNMLQAIKRPLRDNNWFIDSVGKATSLFGQMHTRYNPAFAPMDFLRNLFTYAGVLGAETSGKRGLQVIGEMSNIVARNGFNKTWRFSLAFSRGNEAEMNRLAKTDPFYADLKDYYDMGGRVAYLQGISISDNLSDVVSAAQKNGVIKSISGINKFFDAWLDMFEMSTRVAAYRTMRDQFVAEGMPLEQAKIEAVAYAKNLANFEKTGLKGKELGAFFMFFRPAATGAVRAYQALSPALDYFKSDEELKKIVTKEAEDVKGLKDEDINRLVKDYRKRAQSAAIVSGALFAIGMVSFWMAAAMSGDDDRGRNKTVSDDTARWVRNARFNTGIQSGGKDLVIQIPWGFGPGAFAAVGAQLAAFGSGASSFGQLINNVMDAGAESFMPIPISKINKLEHPVQAALDSVLPSALKPLFEWAMNMDGLGREIYNNRQSRNNDAYTGGDNIPEAFKDAARLLYNTFDGKIDISPNTLYFFLNNYLDGMSRLGAWVYNTAHTLAGNRDFDFKTDTLLLDAYLKAPSNYDARQY
;
A
#
# COMPACT_ATOMS: atom_id res chain seq x y z
N ASP A 1 -1.96 -18.83 50.18
CA ASP A 1 -3.27 -18.13 50.31
C ASP A 1 -3.61 -17.22 49.13
N ARG A 2 -2.90 -16.09 48.89
CA ARG A 2 -3.19 -15.20 47.76
C ARG A 2 -3.19 -15.92 46.41
N GLU A 3 -2.15 -16.71 46.13
CA GLU A 3 -2.05 -17.50 44.90
C GLU A 3 -3.20 -18.51 44.75
N GLU A 4 -3.68 -19.08 45.85
CA GLU A 4 -4.80 -20.03 45.83
C GLU A 4 -6.10 -19.32 45.43
N ILE A 5 -6.34 -18.13 45.97
CA ILE A 5 -7.49 -17.29 45.58
C ILE A 5 -7.39 -16.92 44.10
N LEU A 6 -6.22 -16.46 43.63
CA LEU A 6 -6.01 -16.12 42.22
C LEU A 6 -6.23 -17.34 41.30
N ASN A 7 -5.77 -18.52 41.70
CA ASN A 7 -6.03 -19.77 40.97
C ASN A 7 -7.52 -20.12 40.91
N LYS A 8 -8.29 -19.85 41.99
CA LYS A 8 -9.75 -20.02 41.97
C LYS A 8 -10.42 -19.04 41.01
N VAL A 9 -9.96 -17.77 41.00
CA VAL A 9 -10.47 -16.73 40.09
C VAL A 9 -10.26 -17.12 38.64
N ILE A 10 -9.03 -17.51 38.27
CA ILE A 10 -8.69 -17.93 36.90
C ILE A 10 -9.60 -19.08 36.43
N LYS A 11 -9.93 -20.02 37.32
CA LYS A 11 -10.73 -21.23 37.04
C LYS A 11 -12.24 -21.03 37.12
N ILE A 12 -12.75 -19.81 37.32
CA ILE A 12 -14.19 -19.57 37.25
C ILE A 12 -14.68 -19.90 35.83
N ASP A 13 -15.53 -20.94 35.74
CA ASP A 13 -16.14 -21.38 34.48
C ASP A 13 -17.32 -20.48 34.11
N ARG A 14 -17.01 -19.38 33.41
CA ARG A 14 -18.00 -18.43 32.92
C ARG A 14 -19.03 -19.06 32.01
N LYS A 15 -18.62 -20.03 31.19
CA LYS A 15 -19.51 -20.68 30.22
C LYS A 15 -20.58 -21.48 30.94
N LYS A 16 -20.24 -22.11 32.06
CA LYS A 16 -21.19 -22.86 32.90
C LYS A 16 -22.05 -21.96 33.79
N LEU A 17 -21.47 -20.93 34.39
CA LEU A 17 -22.14 -20.07 35.37
C LEU A 17 -22.99 -18.96 34.75
N GLY A 18 -22.63 -18.51 33.54
CA GLY A 18 -23.11 -17.26 32.97
C GLY A 18 -22.37 -16.04 33.55
N ASP A 19 -22.31 -14.95 32.78
CA ASP A 19 -21.46 -13.80 33.10
C ASP A 19 -21.80 -13.14 34.44
N ALA A 20 -23.09 -12.98 34.75
CA ALA A 20 -23.50 -12.33 35.99
C ALA A 20 -23.07 -13.11 37.25
N ALA A 21 -23.27 -14.44 37.24
CA ALA A 21 -22.89 -15.29 38.37
C ALA A 21 -21.37 -15.43 38.48
N ALA A 22 -20.66 -15.51 37.36
CA ALA A 22 -19.20 -15.52 37.35
C ALA A 22 -18.61 -14.21 37.90
N THR A 23 -19.19 -13.07 37.54
CA THR A 23 -18.80 -11.76 38.08
C THR A 23 -19.00 -11.71 39.59
N ALA A 24 -20.15 -12.18 40.08
CA ALA A 24 -20.43 -12.23 41.52
C ALA A 24 -19.45 -13.13 42.28
N GLU A 25 -19.09 -14.29 41.71
CA GLU A 25 -18.10 -15.19 42.32
C GLU A 25 -16.69 -14.57 42.33
N ALA A 26 -16.28 -13.89 41.25
CA ALA A 26 -15.01 -13.16 41.22
C ALA A 26 -14.97 -12.08 42.32
N GLN A 27 -16.03 -11.29 42.46
CA GLN A 27 -16.13 -10.26 43.51
C GLN A 27 -16.14 -10.85 44.93
N LYS A 28 -16.75 -12.02 45.12
CA LYS A 28 -16.71 -12.74 46.39
C LYS A 28 -15.30 -13.20 46.74
N LEU A 29 -14.54 -13.70 45.77
CA LEU A 29 -13.14 -14.06 45.96
C LEU A 29 -12.29 -12.83 46.29
N MET A 30 -12.57 -11.66 45.71
CA MET A 30 -11.88 -10.42 46.06
C MET A 30 -12.13 -10.01 47.51
N LYS A 31 -13.39 -10.04 47.97
CA LYS A 31 -13.72 -9.81 49.39
C LYS A 31 -13.02 -10.79 50.33
N SER A 32 -12.84 -12.03 49.88
CA SER A 32 -12.10 -13.05 50.63
C SER A 32 -10.61 -12.69 50.73
N LEU A 33 -10.01 -12.17 49.65
CA LEU A 33 -8.64 -11.67 49.66
C LEU A 33 -8.50 -10.45 50.58
N GLU A 34 -9.40 -9.47 50.50
CA GLU A 34 -9.41 -8.30 51.39
C GLU A 34 -9.49 -8.72 52.86
N THR A 35 -10.37 -9.67 53.18
CA THR A 35 -10.49 -10.23 54.53
C THR A 35 -9.18 -10.86 54.98
N LEU A 36 -8.56 -11.67 54.13
CA LEU A 36 -7.27 -12.31 54.41
C LEU A 36 -6.16 -11.28 54.65
N VAL A 37 -6.09 -10.24 53.81
CA VAL A 37 -5.11 -9.14 53.95
C VAL A 37 -5.33 -8.39 55.27
N ASN A 38 -6.58 -8.09 55.62
CA ASN A 38 -6.91 -7.42 56.88
C ASN A 38 -6.54 -8.26 58.11
N VAL A 39 -6.81 -9.57 58.08
CA VAL A 39 -6.46 -10.50 59.18
C VAL A 39 -4.95 -10.63 59.35
N LYS A 40 -4.19 -10.64 58.24
CA LYS A 40 -2.73 -10.79 58.25
C LYS A 40 -1.96 -9.47 58.27
N LYS A 41 -2.65 -8.32 58.40
CA LYS A 41 -2.03 -7.00 58.41
C LYS A 41 -1.10 -6.87 59.62
N VAL A 42 0.20 -6.66 59.36
CA VAL A 42 1.18 -6.42 60.41
C VAL A 42 1.08 -4.96 60.86
N THR A 43 0.58 -4.74 62.08
CA THR A 43 0.44 -3.42 62.68
C THR A 43 1.80 -2.90 63.18
N GLY A 44 2.01 -1.58 63.13
CA GLY A 44 3.25 -0.96 63.61
C GLY A 44 4.43 -0.97 62.63
N THR A 45 4.19 -1.31 61.35
CA THR A 45 5.17 -1.17 60.27
C THR A 45 4.82 0.01 59.37
N GLU A 46 5.80 0.57 58.66
CA GLU A 46 5.54 1.63 57.66
C GLU A 46 4.60 1.15 56.54
N LEU A 47 4.61 -0.15 56.24
CA LEU A 47 3.66 -0.81 55.33
C LEU A 47 2.23 -0.92 55.91
N SER A 48 1.99 -0.55 57.16
CA SER A 48 0.62 -0.50 57.69
C SER A 48 -0.13 0.78 57.28
N ASP A 49 0.60 1.81 56.82
CA ASP A 49 0.06 3.04 56.24
C ASP A 49 -0.25 2.85 54.75
N ILE A 50 -1.51 3.03 54.37
CA ILE A 50 -1.97 2.92 52.98
C ILE A 50 -1.42 4.03 52.08
N ASN A 51 -0.95 5.14 52.66
CA ASN A 51 -0.36 6.26 51.94
C ASN A 51 1.16 6.14 51.80
N ASN A 52 1.76 5.06 52.31
CA ASN A 52 3.18 4.80 52.14
C ASN A 52 3.53 4.68 50.65
N ASP A 53 4.68 5.21 50.25
CA ASP A 53 5.16 5.16 48.86
C ASP A 53 5.26 3.73 48.31
N ALA A 54 5.40 2.71 49.16
CA ALA A 54 5.36 1.30 48.77
C ALA A 54 4.01 0.86 48.15
N TYR A 55 2.93 1.61 48.38
CA TYR A 55 1.60 1.41 47.78
C TYR A 55 1.31 2.34 46.61
N ASN A 56 2.30 3.16 46.19
CA ASN A 56 2.14 4.04 45.05
C ASN A 56 2.03 3.23 43.74
N THR A 57 0.82 3.20 43.18
CA THR A 57 0.53 2.49 41.93
C THR A 57 0.78 3.33 40.68
N LEU A 58 1.22 4.58 40.82
CA LEU A 58 1.47 5.51 39.70
C LEU A 58 2.96 5.56 39.31
N GLY A 59 3.75 4.56 39.70
CA GLY A 59 5.13 4.40 39.25
C GLY A 59 6.07 5.44 39.90
N PRO A 60 6.83 6.25 39.12
CA PRO A 60 7.93 7.07 39.63
C PRO A 60 7.50 8.40 40.29
N TYR A 61 6.20 8.71 40.38
CA TYR A 61 5.74 10.02 40.85
C TYR A 61 5.48 10.07 42.35
N SER A 62 6.03 11.06 43.03
CA SER A 62 5.67 11.38 44.42
C SER A 62 4.20 11.83 44.55
N MET A 63 3.63 11.70 45.75
CA MET A 63 2.26 12.15 46.05
C MET A 63 2.05 13.64 45.73
N GLU A 64 3.07 14.48 45.96
CA GLU A 64 3.01 15.91 45.65
C GLU A 64 2.87 16.18 44.14
N GLN A 65 3.59 15.42 43.30
CA GLN A 65 3.47 15.50 41.84
C GLN A 65 2.08 15.05 41.38
N ILE A 66 1.53 14.01 42.00
CA ILE A 66 0.17 13.51 41.71
C ILE A 66 -0.87 14.59 42.00
N GLU A 67 -0.78 15.27 43.15
CA GLU A 67 -1.67 16.38 43.46
C GLU A 67 -1.53 17.56 42.49
N ALA A 68 -0.30 17.85 42.05
CA ALA A 68 -0.03 18.89 41.05
C ALA A 68 -0.69 18.56 39.71
N PHE A 69 -0.63 17.31 39.25
CA PHE A 69 -1.37 16.85 38.07
C PHE A 69 -2.88 17.03 38.27
N GLY A 70 -3.40 16.63 39.43
CA GLY A 70 -4.81 16.81 39.79
C GLY A 70 -5.26 18.27 39.78
N ARG A 71 -4.38 19.23 40.12
CA ARG A 71 -4.67 20.68 40.02
C ARG A 71 -4.68 21.17 38.57
N ALA A 72 -3.75 20.71 37.73
CA ALA A 72 -3.71 21.05 36.30
C ALA A 72 -4.94 20.51 35.53
N PHE A 73 -5.56 19.45 36.06
CA PHE A 73 -6.73 18.77 35.51
C PHE A 73 -8.06 19.26 36.12
N LYS A 74 -8.22 20.58 36.28
CA LYS A 74 -9.45 21.22 36.77
C LYS A 74 -10.10 22.12 35.72
N GLY A 75 -11.36 22.51 35.94
CA GLY A 75 -12.11 23.41 35.06
C GLY A 75 -12.28 22.86 33.64
N ASP A 76 -12.06 23.71 32.64
CA ASP A 76 -12.22 23.36 31.21
C ASP A 76 -11.30 22.22 30.75
N ASN A 77 -10.11 22.10 31.36
CA ASN A 77 -9.17 21.02 31.03
C ASN A 77 -9.75 19.66 31.44
N LYS A 78 -10.43 19.60 32.60
CA LYS A 78 -11.15 18.41 33.03
C LYS A 78 -12.24 18.04 32.03
N ALA A 79 -13.07 19.00 31.62
CA ALA A 79 -14.14 18.75 30.66
C ALA A 79 -13.62 18.23 29.29
N LYS A 80 -12.49 18.76 28.81
CA LYS A 80 -11.83 18.27 27.59
C LYS A 80 -11.28 16.86 27.77
N ALA A 81 -10.67 16.59 28.91
CA ALA A 81 -10.11 15.28 29.21
C ALA A 81 -11.17 14.21 29.43
N ASP A 82 -12.26 14.52 30.13
CA ASP A 82 -13.38 13.61 30.33
C ASP A 82 -13.97 13.18 28.98
N LYS A 83 -14.12 14.14 28.04
CA LYS A 83 -14.52 13.83 26.65
C LYS A 83 -13.52 12.93 25.92
N LEU A 84 -12.23 13.18 26.08
CA LEU A 84 -11.18 12.34 25.49
C LEU A 84 -11.22 10.93 26.08
N ILE A 85 -11.34 10.80 27.40
CA ILE A 85 -11.44 9.51 28.10
C ILE A 85 -12.68 8.75 27.64
N GLU A 86 -13.83 9.42 27.51
CA GLU A 86 -15.06 8.80 27.00
C GLU A 86 -14.86 8.23 25.58
N LEU A 87 -14.17 8.97 24.71
CA LEU A 87 -13.82 8.50 23.36
C LEU A 87 -12.86 7.30 23.40
N LEU A 88 -11.81 7.36 24.23
CA LEU A 88 -10.85 6.27 24.40
C LEU A 88 -11.53 5.01 24.98
N GLN A 89 -12.48 5.17 25.89
CA GLN A 89 -13.27 4.06 26.44
C GLN A 89 -14.18 3.42 25.39
N LYS A 90 -14.76 4.19 24.46
CA LYS A 90 -15.53 3.64 23.33
C LYS A 90 -14.64 2.80 22.41
N ILE A 91 -13.42 3.28 22.13
CA ILE A 91 -12.43 2.55 21.36
C ILE A 91 -12.05 1.27 22.10
N GLU A 92 -11.68 1.36 23.38
CA GLU A 92 -11.24 0.22 24.17
C GLU A 92 -12.34 -0.82 24.38
N GLY A 93 -13.58 -0.39 24.61
CA GLY A 93 -14.73 -1.30 24.67
C GLY A 93 -14.94 -2.08 23.37
N THR A 94 -14.58 -1.49 22.23
CA THR A 94 -14.57 -2.17 20.93
C THR A 94 -13.36 -3.11 20.82
N THR A 95 -12.17 -2.65 21.19
CA THR A 95 -10.93 -3.44 21.24
C THR A 95 -11.10 -4.72 22.05
N ILE A 96 -11.72 -4.64 23.24
CA ILE A 96 -12.02 -5.79 24.10
C ILE A 96 -12.95 -6.77 23.39
N LYS A 97 -14.07 -6.31 22.84
CA LYS A 97 -15.03 -7.17 22.09
C LYS A 97 -14.37 -7.89 20.92
N VAL A 98 -13.50 -7.19 20.18
CA VAL A 98 -12.76 -7.73 19.04
C VAL A 98 -11.72 -8.76 19.51
N ASN A 99 -11.00 -8.49 20.60
CA ASN A 99 -10.07 -9.46 21.20
C ASN A 99 -10.80 -10.67 21.81
N GLN A 100 -12.01 -10.51 22.35
CA GLN A 100 -12.84 -11.63 22.83
C GLN A 100 -13.19 -12.57 21.68
N LYS A 101 -13.65 -12.01 20.56
CA LYS A 101 -13.97 -12.79 19.33
C LYS A 101 -12.78 -13.54 18.75
N SER A 102 -11.56 -13.05 18.99
CA SER A 102 -10.32 -13.65 18.47
C SER A 102 -9.53 -14.45 19.50
N ASN A 103 -10.11 -14.72 20.67
CA ASN A 103 -9.52 -15.44 21.81
C ASN A 103 -8.30 -14.77 22.48
N TYR A 104 -8.03 -13.50 22.17
CA TYR A 104 -6.97 -12.72 22.84
C TYR A 104 -7.45 -12.08 24.15
N PHE A 105 -8.75 -12.04 24.40
CA PHE A 105 -9.37 -11.69 25.67
C PHE A 105 -10.26 -12.86 26.13
N SER A 106 -9.67 -13.85 26.81
CA SER A 106 -10.31 -15.11 27.18
C SER A 106 -11.11 -15.01 28.49
N PRO A 107 -11.95 -15.99 28.86
CA PRO A 107 -12.71 -15.97 30.12
C PRO A 107 -11.85 -15.76 31.39
N PRO A 108 -10.64 -16.36 31.50
CA PRO A 108 -9.72 -16.03 32.59
C PRO A 108 -9.29 -14.56 32.68
N VAL A 109 -9.18 -13.87 31.55
CA VAL A 109 -8.89 -12.42 31.48
C VAL A 109 -10.04 -11.64 32.08
N GLN A 110 -11.28 -11.96 31.67
CA GLN A 110 -12.48 -11.34 32.24
C GLN A 110 -12.63 -11.64 33.75
N ASN A 111 -12.26 -12.85 34.20
CA ASN A 111 -12.21 -13.22 35.63
C ASN A 111 -11.35 -12.27 36.45
N LEU A 112 -10.16 -11.93 35.94
CA LEU A 112 -9.26 -11.01 36.62
C LEU A 112 -9.78 -9.56 36.60
N VAL A 113 -10.34 -9.11 35.47
CA VAL A 113 -10.95 -7.78 35.36
C VAL A 113 -12.09 -7.59 36.37
N ASP A 114 -12.96 -8.59 36.49
CA ASP A 114 -14.09 -8.54 37.41
C ASP A 114 -13.65 -8.70 38.87
N PHE A 115 -12.64 -9.54 39.13
CA PHE A 115 -12.05 -9.73 40.45
C PHE A 115 -11.46 -8.44 41.01
N TYR A 116 -10.67 -7.71 40.21
CA TYR A 116 -10.10 -6.43 40.62
C TYR A 116 -11.08 -5.25 40.49
N GLY A 117 -12.23 -5.45 39.85
CA GLY A 117 -13.26 -4.41 39.69
C GLY A 117 -12.81 -3.22 38.85
N PHE A 118 -12.00 -3.45 37.81
CA PHE A 118 -11.46 -2.37 36.98
C PHE A 118 -12.57 -1.59 36.26
N LYS A 119 -12.77 -0.33 36.65
CA LYS A 119 -13.76 0.57 36.02
C LYS A 119 -13.29 1.18 34.70
N HIS A 120 -11.98 1.38 34.56
CA HIS A 120 -11.33 2.03 33.42
C HIS A 120 -10.13 1.21 32.96
N TYR A 121 -10.40 0.00 32.45
CA TYR A 121 -9.36 -0.90 32.00
C TYR A 121 -8.77 -0.46 30.66
N PHE A 122 -7.49 -0.12 30.64
CA PHE A 122 -6.69 0.11 29.43
C PHE A 122 -5.47 -0.82 29.46
N PRO A 123 -5.34 -1.77 28.53
CA PRO A 123 -4.23 -2.71 28.50
C PRO A 123 -2.99 -2.03 27.89
N PHE A 124 -2.36 -1.11 28.61
CA PHE A 124 -1.10 -0.52 28.19
C PHE A 124 -0.01 -1.59 28.21
N LYS A 125 0.34 -2.10 27.02
CA LYS A 125 1.39 -3.10 26.83
C LYS A 125 2.74 -2.41 26.60
N GLY A 126 3.82 -2.99 27.11
CA GLY A 126 5.18 -2.49 26.91
C GLY A 126 6.11 -2.91 28.06
N ARG A 127 7.42 -3.00 27.78
CA ARG A 127 8.42 -3.24 28.83
C ARG A 127 8.86 -1.91 29.44
N PRO A 128 9.15 -1.86 30.75
CA PRO A 128 9.58 -0.65 31.46
C PRO A 128 10.77 0.10 30.85
N ASP A 129 11.70 -0.63 30.21
CA ASP A 129 13.04 -0.12 29.87
C ASP A 129 13.33 0.02 28.36
N THR A 130 12.31 -0.15 27.50
CA THR A 130 12.46 0.10 26.06
C THR A 130 12.05 1.54 25.80
N GLY A 131 13.02 2.45 25.58
CA GLY A 131 12.79 3.90 25.39
C GLY A 131 11.79 4.30 24.27
N PRO A 132 11.69 5.59 23.89
CA PRO A 132 10.49 6.31 23.40
C PRO A 132 9.85 5.81 22.07
N SER A 133 9.46 4.55 22.04
CA SER A 133 9.13 3.80 20.83
C SER A 133 8.05 2.74 21.04
N ASP A 134 7.48 2.64 22.24
CA ASP A 134 6.44 1.67 22.58
C ASP A 134 5.16 1.83 21.73
N TYR A 135 4.84 3.07 21.34
CA TYR A 135 3.71 3.44 20.49
C TYR A 135 4.03 3.46 18.99
N LYS A 136 5.31 3.39 18.61
CA LYS A 136 5.72 3.45 17.20
C LYS A 136 5.45 2.09 16.54
N LEU A 137 4.36 2.04 15.79
CA LEU A 137 4.02 0.93 14.91
C LEU A 137 4.87 0.98 13.64
N ASP A 138 6.12 0.50 13.70
CA ASP A 138 6.76 0.10 12.45
C ASP A 138 6.13 -1.22 12.01
N VAL A 139 5.33 -1.15 10.94
CA VAL A 139 4.72 -2.29 10.24
C VAL A 139 5.70 -3.44 9.96
N PHE A 140 6.98 -3.11 9.84
CA PHE A 140 8.09 -4.02 9.56
C PHE A 140 9.00 -4.27 10.76
N GLY A 141 8.85 -3.51 11.85
CA GLY A 141 9.61 -3.68 13.08
C GLY A 141 9.07 -4.84 13.91
N THR A 142 9.89 -5.45 14.75
CA THR A 142 9.57 -6.62 15.59
C THR A 142 8.32 -6.45 16.48
N ASN A 143 7.94 -5.21 16.82
CA ASN A 143 6.76 -4.89 17.63
C ASN A 143 5.40 -5.03 16.90
N VAL A 144 5.43 -5.12 15.56
CA VAL A 144 4.25 -5.30 14.67
C VAL A 144 4.45 -6.50 13.74
N GLY A 145 5.69 -6.74 13.31
CA GLY A 145 6.12 -7.86 12.46
C GLY A 145 6.21 -9.20 13.20
N GLY A 146 6.01 -9.25 14.51
CA GLY A 146 5.79 -10.49 15.29
C GLY A 146 4.43 -11.14 15.02
N ASP A 147 3.96 -11.08 13.77
CA ASP A 147 2.67 -11.60 13.35
C ASP A 147 2.49 -13.05 13.77
N LEU A 148 1.31 -13.36 14.34
CA LEU A 148 0.99 -14.68 14.89
C LEU A 148 1.87 -15.11 16.08
N GLN A 149 2.56 -14.18 16.74
CA GLN A 149 3.35 -14.42 17.95
C GLN A 149 3.09 -13.39 19.06
N ASP A 150 1.99 -12.64 18.93
CA ASP A 150 1.54 -11.72 19.97
C ASP A 150 1.34 -12.49 21.27
N LYS A 151 2.18 -12.23 22.28
CA LYS A 151 1.92 -12.69 23.65
C LYS A 151 1.01 -11.69 24.34
N GLN A 152 -0.11 -12.16 24.87
CA GLN A 152 -0.80 -11.42 25.91
C GLN A 152 -0.01 -11.66 27.20
N GLU A 153 0.81 -10.67 27.59
CA GLU A 153 1.59 -10.74 28.82
C GLU A 153 0.69 -10.72 30.06
N ALA A 154 1.31 -10.93 31.23
CA ALA A 154 0.65 -11.01 32.52
C ALA A 154 -0.22 -9.77 32.80
N PHE A 155 -1.25 -9.95 33.63
CA PHE A 155 -2.07 -8.86 34.20
C PHE A 155 -1.29 -7.99 35.22
N ASP A 156 0.04 -8.09 35.24
CA ASP A 156 0.90 -7.40 36.20
C ASP A 156 0.91 -5.87 35.99
N GLY A 157 0.37 -5.41 34.87
CA GLY A 157 0.30 -3.99 34.52
C GLY A 157 1.67 -3.43 34.15
N ARG A 158 1.67 -2.26 33.50
CA ARG A 158 2.89 -1.50 33.28
C ARG A 158 3.21 -0.72 34.57
N ILE A 159 4.42 -0.89 35.11
CA ILE A 159 4.90 -0.19 36.31
C ILE A 159 5.51 1.20 36.00
N THR A 160 5.66 1.53 34.72
CA THR A 160 6.14 2.83 34.22
C THR A 160 5.06 3.53 33.41
N ASP A 161 5.22 4.84 33.21
CA ASP A 161 4.36 5.59 32.30
C ASP A 161 4.48 5.10 30.87
N SER A 162 3.35 5.16 30.16
CA SER A 162 3.33 5.03 28.71
C SER A 162 3.89 6.29 28.06
N ASP A 163 4.78 6.14 27.07
CA ASP A 163 5.35 7.31 26.36
C ASP A 163 4.26 8.11 25.64
N ASN A 164 3.23 7.41 25.12
CA ASN A 164 2.02 8.04 24.60
C ASN A 164 0.79 7.12 24.78
N PRO A 165 0.00 7.31 25.86
CA PRO A 165 -1.13 6.43 26.17
C PRO A 165 -2.23 6.48 25.11
N ILE A 166 -2.45 7.63 24.47
CA ILE A 166 -3.46 7.80 23.41
C ILE A 166 -3.08 6.95 22.19
N LEU A 167 -1.84 7.08 21.72
CA LEU A 167 -1.37 6.30 20.57
C LEU A 167 -1.33 4.81 20.87
N ASN A 168 -1.04 4.41 22.11
CA ASN A 168 -1.08 3.00 22.51
C ASN A 168 -2.50 2.40 22.49
N VAL A 169 -3.54 3.14 22.88
CA VAL A 169 -4.94 2.70 22.71
C VAL A 169 -5.26 2.49 21.23
N LEU A 170 -4.88 3.42 20.36
CA LEU A 170 -5.11 3.31 18.92
C LEU A 170 -4.33 2.15 18.29
N ASN A 171 -3.11 1.90 18.78
CA ASN A 171 -2.27 0.79 18.38
C ASN A 171 -2.92 -0.56 18.75
N GLU A 172 -3.33 -0.73 20.00
CA GLU A 172 -4.00 -1.97 20.43
C GLU A 172 -5.34 -2.19 19.74
N ALA A 173 -6.10 -1.12 19.48
CA ALA A 173 -7.30 -1.21 18.64
C ALA A 173 -6.96 -1.74 17.24
N SER A 174 -5.93 -1.20 16.61
CA SER A 174 -5.47 -1.65 15.28
C SER A 174 -5.00 -3.11 15.29
N LYS A 175 -4.20 -3.51 16.29
CA LYS A 175 -3.74 -4.89 16.47
C LYS A 175 -4.90 -5.84 16.72
N SER A 176 -5.90 -5.45 17.51
CA SER A 176 -7.09 -6.27 17.77
C SER A 176 -7.87 -6.55 16.49
N ALA A 177 -8.06 -5.56 15.63
CA ALA A 177 -8.68 -5.74 14.32
C ALA A 177 -7.87 -6.71 13.43
N MET A 178 -6.54 -6.60 13.40
CA MET A 178 -5.68 -7.54 12.67
C MET A 178 -5.78 -8.97 13.21
N ARG A 179 -5.86 -9.15 14.54
CA ARG A 179 -6.06 -10.44 15.20
C ARG A 179 -7.39 -11.06 14.80
N LEU A 180 -8.47 -10.27 14.82
CA LEU A 180 -9.79 -10.72 14.42
C LEU A 180 -9.82 -11.16 12.96
N GLY A 181 -9.30 -10.36 12.03
CA GLY A 181 -9.27 -10.73 10.61
C GLY A 181 -8.54 -12.06 10.37
N ARG A 182 -7.42 -12.30 11.07
CA ARG A 182 -6.68 -13.58 10.99
C ARG A 182 -7.43 -14.75 11.60
N HIS A 183 -8.16 -14.49 12.69
CA HIS A 183 -8.96 -15.48 13.38
C HIS A 183 -10.15 -15.92 12.51
N GLU A 184 -10.92 -14.97 11.99
CA GLU A 184 -12.08 -15.23 11.13
C GLU A 184 -11.69 -15.86 9.79
N ALA A 185 -10.55 -15.46 9.21
CA ALA A 185 -9.98 -16.13 8.04
C ALA A 185 -9.41 -17.53 8.34
N GLY A 186 -9.38 -17.96 9.61
CA GLY A 186 -8.91 -19.27 10.02
C GLY A 186 -7.41 -19.50 9.84
N VAL A 187 -6.59 -18.45 9.69
CA VAL A 187 -5.16 -18.56 9.30
C VAL A 187 -4.39 -19.53 10.20
N THR A 188 -4.44 -19.33 11.52
CA THR A 188 -3.72 -20.18 12.47
C THR A 188 -4.29 -21.60 12.56
N LEU A 189 -5.60 -21.74 12.36
CA LEU A 189 -6.28 -23.04 12.41
C LEU A 189 -5.91 -23.87 11.18
N SER A 190 -5.88 -23.25 9.99
CA SER A 190 -5.45 -23.89 8.75
C SER A 190 -3.99 -24.35 8.85
N ILE A 191 -3.08 -23.51 9.37
CA ILE A 191 -1.68 -23.89 9.59
C ILE A 191 -1.59 -25.10 10.51
N LYS A 192 -2.28 -25.07 11.65
CA LYS A 192 -2.37 -26.18 12.60
C LYS A 192 -2.83 -27.46 11.90
N ASN A 193 -3.96 -27.40 11.19
CA ASN A 193 -4.53 -28.57 10.51
C ASN A 193 -3.59 -29.13 9.43
N LEU A 194 -2.88 -28.27 8.68
CA LEU A 194 -1.91 -28.69 7.66
C LEU A 194 -0.69 -29.39 8.28
N ILE A 195 -0.18 -28.90 9.42
CA ILE A 195 0.92 -29.54 10.16
C ILE A 195 0.46 -30.87 10.75
N ASP A 196 -0.68 -30.89 11.42
CA ASP A 196 -1.26 -32.10 12.04
C ASP A 196 -1.53 -33.18 10.98
N SER A 197 -1.98 -32.78 9.78
CA SER A 197 -2.20 -33.68 8.64
C SER A 197 -0.91 -34.06 7.90
N LYS A 198 0.26 -33.57 8.34
CA LYS A 198 1.58 -33.80 7.71
C LYS A 198 1.66 -33.36 6.24
N ILE A 199 0.78 -32.47 5.81
CA ILE A 199 0.79 -31.89 4.45
C ILE A 199 1.98 -30.94 4.32
N ILE A 200 2.25 -30.16 5.36
CA ILE A 200 3.39 -29.22 5.41
C ILE A 200 4.42 -29.60 6.47
N ALA A 201 5.68 -29.24 6.26
CA ALA A 201 6.77 -29.53 7.18
C ALA A 201 6.71 -28.64 8.44
N GLY A 202 6.26 -29.22 9.55
CA GLY A 202 6.19 -28.55 10.85
C GLY A 202 6.06 -29.52 12.02
N LYS A 203 5.90 -28.98 13.23
CA LYS A 203 5.58 -29.77 14.44
C LYS A 203 4.87 -28.94 15.50
N PRO A 204 4.01 -29.55 16.35
CA PRO A 204 3.61 -28.94 17.61
C PRO A 204 4.84 -28.79 18.52
N VAL A 205 4.92 -27.67 19.22
CA VAL A 205 6.04 -27.32 20.11
C VAL A 205 5.61 -27.40 21.57
N ALA A 206 4.52 -26.72 21.92
CA ALA A 206 4.03 -26.64 23.30
C ALA A 206 2.55 -26.26 23.35
N THR A 207 1.90 -26.58 24.48
CA THR A 207 0.60 -26.01 24.87
C THR A 207 0.79 -25.26 26.17
N ILE A 208 0.48 -23.96 26.15
CA ILE A 208 0.66 -23.06 27.29
C ILE A 208 -0.71 -22.83 27.93
N THR A 209 -0.86 -23.23 29.20
CA THR A 209 -2.07 -22.88 29.96
C THR A 209 -2.10 -21.39 30.31
N PHE A 210 -3.26 -20.88 30.67
CA PHE A 210 -3.38 -19.46 31.04
C PHE A 210 -2.46 -19.11 32.22
N GLU A 211 -2.36 -19.98 33.21
CA GLU A 211 -1.50 -19.84 34.39
C GLU A 211 0.00 -19.83 34.02
N GLN A 212 0.40 -20.64 33.04
CA GLN A 212 1.79 -20.71 32.58
C GLN A 212 2.22 -19.44 31.83
N ARG A 213 1.28 -18.62 31.33
CA ARG A 213 1.61 -17.35 30.66
C ARG A 213 2.35 -16.37 31.59
N PHE A 214 2.16 -16.53 32.91
CA PHE A 214 2.73 -15.72 33.97
C PHE A 214 4.15 -16.15 34.39
N ASP A 215 4.67 -17.28 33.89
CA ASP A 215 6.02 -17.74 34.25
C ASP A 215 7.09 -17.05 33.38
N ASN A 216 8.04 -16.38 34.04
CA ASN A 216 9.18 -15.73 33.40
C ASN A 216 10.12 -16.73 32.69
N LYS A 217 10.15 -18.01 33.09
CA LYS A 217 10.91 -19.07 32.39
C LYS A 217 10.35 -19.36 31.00
N LEU A 218 9.03 -19.25 30.85
CA LEU A 218 8.36 -19.43 29.56
C LEU A 218 8.83 -18.40 28.51
N ASN A 219 9.22 -17.20 28.94
CA ASN A 219 9.78 -16.16 28.06
C ASN A 219 11.19 -16.48 27.55
N GLN A 220 11.96 -17.30 28.26
CA GLN A 220 13.32 -17.71 27.86
C GLN A 220 13.30 -18.93 26.94
N ASP A 221 12.40 -19.88 27.21
CA ASP A 221 12.28 -21.14 26.46
C ASP A 221 11.51 -20.98 25.14
N LEU A 222 10.47 -20.14 25.13
CA LEU A 222 9.80 -19.70 23.91
C LEU A 222 10.63 -18.59 23.26
N LYS A 223 11.85 -18.90 22.83
CA LYS A 223 12.65 -18.01 21.99
C LYS A 223 11.75 -17.50 20.88
N ARG A 224 11.42 -16.20 20.89
CA ARG A 224 10.75 -15.53 19.77
C ARG A 224 11.62 -15.80 18.54
N GLY A 225 11.17 -16.73 17.72
CA GLY A 225 11.88 -17.20 16.55
C GLY A 225 11.05 -16.89 15.33
N VAL A 226 11.70 -16.73 14.18
CA VAL A 226 11.01 -16.51 12.90
C VAL A 226 9.94 -17.60 12.68
N ARG A 227 10.17 -18.84 13.15
CA ARG A 227 9.44 -20.07 12.81
C ARG A 227 8.16 -20.43 13.57
N ASN A 228 7.92 -19.84 14.75
CA ASN A 228 6.78 -20.25 15.59
C ASN A 228 5.48 -19.50 15.24
N ILE A 229 4.33 -20.15 15.43
CA ILE A 229 2.97 -19.64 15.23
C ILE A 229 2.15 -19.94 16.48
N PHE A 230 1.43 -18.94 17.00
CA PHE A 230 0.62 -19.05 18.20
C PHE A 230 -0.86 -19.17 17.81
N HIS A 231 -1.51 -20.24 18.25
CA HIS A 231 -2.93 -20.47 18.08
C HIS A 231 -3.64 -20.31 19.43
N TYR A 232 -4.48 -19.27 19.55
CA TYR A 232 -5.22 -18.97 20.76
C TYR A 232 -6.54 -19.74 20.83
N LEU A 233 -6.71 -20.54 21.87
CA LEU A 233 -7.91 -21.33 22.12
C LEU A 233 -8.95 -20.54 22.95
N PRO A 234 -10.26 -20.86 22.83
CA PRO A 234 -11.33 -20.16 23.55
C PRO A 234 -11.21 -20.22 25.08
N ASP A 235 -10.56 -21.25 25.62
CA ASP A 235 -10.35 -21.45 27.07
C ASP A 235 -9.17 -20.64 27.62
N GLY A 236 -8.44 -19.91 26.77
CA GLY A 236 -7.25 -19.16 27.16
C GLY A 236 -5.97 -19.99 27.15
N LYS A 237 -5.94 -21.18 26.54
CA LYS A 237 -4.68 -21.86 26.19
C LYS A 237 -4.07 -21.28 24.91
N ILE A 238 -2.76 -21.47 24.74
CA ILE A 238 -2.04 -21.16 23.50
C ILE A 238 -1.36 -22.44 23.02
N GLU A 239 -1.70 -22.89 21.82
CA GLU A 239 -0.95 -23.94 21.15
C GLU A 239 0.12 -23.30 20.26
N ILE A 240 1.35 -23.83 20.34
CA ILE A 240 2.49 -23.29 19.59
C ILE A 240 2.94 -24.32 18.57
N TYR A 241 3.02 -23.87 17.32
CA TYR A 241 3.43 -24.66 16.17
C TYR A 241 4.69 -24.08 15.56
N GLU A 242 5.58 -24.93 15.08
CA GLU A 242 6.78 -24.55 14.32
C GLU A 242 6.60 -24.94 12.85
N ILE A 243 6.83 -23.99 11.94
CA ILE A 243 6.97 -24.26 10.50
C ILE A 243 8.46 -24.34 10.19
N LYS A 244 8.92 -25.47 9.63
CA LYS A 244 10.33 -25.71 9.32
C LYS A 244 10.77 -25.10 7.99
N ASP A 245 9.84 -24.96 7.06
CA ASP A 245 10.06 -24.37 5.75
C ASP A 245 10.09 -22.84 5.86
N ASP A 246 11.26 -22.26 5.58
CA ASP A 246 11.48 -20.81 5.67
C ASP A 246 10.74 -20.04 4.56
N ASN A 247 10.52 -20.62 3.38
CA ASN A 247 9.79 -19.97 2.28
C ASN A 247 8.30 -19.86 2.62
N MET A 248 7.69 -20.96 3.05
CA MET A 248 6.29 -20.98 3.46
C MET A 248 6.07 -20.08 4.68
N LEU A 249 7.01 -20.08 5.63
CA LEU A 249 6.98 -19.19 6.78
C LEU A 249 7.03 -17.72 6.39
N GLN A 250 7.90 -17.32 5.44
CA GLN A 250 7.99 -15.95 4.93
C GLN A 250 6.80 -15.56 4.03
N ALA A 251 6.09 -16.54 3.48
CA ALA A 251 4.83 -16.30 2.76
C ALA A 251 3.66 -16.02 3.71
N ILE A 252 3.64 -16.68 4.87
CA ILE A 252 2.60 -16.54 5.90
C ILE A 252 2.87 -15.32 6.79
N LYS A 253 4.12 -15.16 7.22
CA LYS A 253 4.58 -14.09 8.11
C LYS A 253 5.38 -13.08 7.33
N ARG A 254 5.24 -11.81 7.68
CA ARG A 254 6.16 -10.79 7.17
C ARG A 254 7.57 -11.08 7.69
N PRO A 255 8.61 -10.98 6.85
CA PRO A 255 9.99 -11.14 7.32
C PRO A 255 10.29 -10.09 8.40
N LEU A 256 10.83 -10.54 9.55
CA LEU A 256 11.28 -9.64 10.61
C LEU A 256 12.47 -8.83 10.11
N ARG A 257 12.48 -7.53 10.39
CA ARG A 257 13.57 -6.63 10.00
C ARG A 257 13.93 -5.70 11.14
N ASP A 258 15.20 -5.36 11.22
CA ASP A 258 15.67 -4.35 12.15
C ASP A 258 15.33 -2.96 11.61
N ASN A 259 14.88 -2.07 12.50
CA ASN A 259 14.65 -0.67 12.16
C ASN A 259 16.00 0.02 11.95
N ASN A 260 16.14 0.74 10.84
CA ASN A 260 17.32 1.55 10.55
C ASN A 260 16.87 2.99 10.31
N TRP A 261 17.19 3.86 11.27
CA TRP A 261 16.76 5.27 11.27
C TRP A 261 17.16 6.02 10.00
N PHE A 262 18.31 5.68 9.39
CA PHE A 262 18.78 6.30 8.16
C PHE A 262 17.90 5.86 6.98
N ILE A 263 17.66 4.55 6.83
CA ILE A 263 16.78 4.00 5.80
C ILE A 263 15.35 4.53 5.94
N ASP A 264 14.85 4.63 7.18
CA ASP A 264 13.51 5.15 7.46
C ASP A 264 13.39 6.63 7.09
N SER A 265 14.41 7.44 7.39
CA SER A 265 14.42 8.87 7.07
C SER A 265 14.50 9.12 5.56
N VAL A 266 15.39 8.42 4.87
CA VAL A 266 15.51 8.48 3.40
C VAL A 266 14.22 7.98 2.74
N GLY A 267 13.64 6.90 3.25
CA GLY A 267 12.38 6.35 2.75
C GLY A 267 11.19 7.28 2.94
N LYS A 268 11.14 8.08 4.02
CA LYS A 268 10.11 9.13 4.19
C LYS A 268 10.21 10.20 3.10
N ALA A 269 11.42 10.69 2.81
CA ALA A 269 11.64 11.69 1.76
C ALA A 269 11.27 11.14 0.37
N THR A 270 11.75 9.95 0.02
CA THR A 270 11.44 9.29 -1.26
C THR A 270 9.94 9.00 -1.40
N SER A 271 9.26 8.60 -0.32
CA SER A 271 7.81 8.42 -0.30
C SER A 271 7.05 9.73 -0.51
N LEU A 272 7.52 10.84 0.07
CA LEU A 272 6.93 12.16 -0.15
C LEU A 272 7.02 12.56 -1.63
N PHE A 273 8.19 12.45 -2.24
CA PHE A 273 8.38 12.72 -3.67
C PHE A 273 7.49 11.82 -4.53
N GLY A 274 7.41 10.52 -4.20
CA GLY A 274 6.52 9.58 -4.88
C GLY A 274 5.03 9.95 -4.78
N GLN A 275 4.57 10.44 -3.63
CA GLN A 275 3.20 10.91 -3.44
C GLN A 275 2.90 12.18 -4.25
N MET A 276 3.88 13.06 -4.44
CA MET A 276 3.72 14.26 -5.28
C MET A 276 3.49 13.91 -6.76
N HIS A 277 4.08 12.82 -7.25
CA HIS A 277 3.86 12.32 -8.60
C HIS A 277 2.56 11.51 -8.78
N THR A 278 1.94 11.06 -7.68
CA THR A 278 0.79 10.12 -7.73
C THR A 278 -0.42 10.68 -6.99
N ARG A 279 -0.44 10.56 -5.66
CA ARG A 279 -1.56 10.96 -4.79
C ARG A 279 -1.98 12.40 -4.96
N TYR A 280 -1.03 13.33 -5.03
CA TYR A 280 -1.31 14.75 -5.17
C TYR A 280 -1.28 15.23 -6.63
N ASN A 281 -1.19 14.32 -7.59
CA ASN A 281 -1.27 14.60 -9.02
C ASN A 281 -2.63 14.12 -9.57
N PRO A 282 -3.64 14.99 -9.74
CA PRO A 282 -4.96 14.58 -10.23
C PRO A 282 -4.92 13.87 -11.60
N ALA A 283 -3.99 14.25 -12.47
CA ALA A 283 -3.80 13.69 -13.81
C ALA A 283 -3.26 12.24 -13.78
N PHE A 284 -2.64 11.82 -12.66
CA PHE A 284 -2.11 10.48 -12.50
C PHE A 284 -3.24 9.44 -12.49
N ALA A 285 -4.30 9.66 -11.71
CA ALA A 285 -5.32 8.64 -11.47
C ALA A 285 -6.05 8.16 -12.74
N PRO A 286 -6.45 9.04 -13.69
CA PRO A 286 -7.00 8.60 -14.98
C PRO A 286 -6.00 7.78 -15.82
N MET A 287 -4.75 8.24 -15.95
CA MET A 287 -3.73 7.50 -16.72
C MET A 287 -3.43 6.14 -16.11
N ASP A 288 -3.29 6.12 -14.79
CA ASP A 288 -3.08 4.91 -14.01
C ASP A 288 -4.23 3.94 -14.15
N PHE A 289 -5.48 4.45 -14.17
CA PHE A 289 -6.69 3.67 -14.42
C PHE A 289 -6.61 2.89 -15.74
N LEU A 290 -6.34 3.55 -16.86
CA LEU A 290 -6.27 2.86 -18.16
C LEU A 290 -5.08 1.90 -18.21
N ARG A 291 -3.93 2.30 -17.66
CA ARG A 291 -2.76 1.42 -17.57
C ARG A 291 -3.08 0.16 -16.76
N ASN A 292 -3.71 0.29 -15.59
CA ASN A 292 -4.04 -0.83 -14.72
C ASN A 292 -5.13 -1.70 -15.35
N LEU A 293 -6.14 -1.12 -16.00
CA LEU A 293 -7.17 -1.87 -16.71
C LEU A 293 -6.55 -2.81 -17.77
N PHE A 294 -5.66 -2.29 -18.62
CA PHE A 294 -4.99 -3.12 -19.63
C PHE A 294 -4.00 -4.13 -19.02
N THR A 295 -3.30 -3.74 -17.95
CA THR A 295 -2.43 -4.65 -17.19
C THR A 295 -3.24 -5.82 -16.64
N TYR A 296 -4.38 -5.54 -16.00
CA TYR A 296 -5.25 -6.55 -15.39
C TYR A 296 -5.90 -7.44 -16.44
N ALA A 297 -6.38 -6.86 -17.54
CA ALA A 297 -6.90 -7.61 -18.67
C ALA A 297 -5.84 -8.54 -19.28
N GLY A 298 -4.60 -8.06 -19.44
CA GLY A 298 -3.48 -8.86 -19.96
C GLY A 298 -3.07 -9.98 -19.00
N VAL A 299 -2.90 -9.67 -17.71
CA VAL A 299 -2.54 -10.67 -16.68
C VAL A 299 -3.62 -11.73 -16.54
N LEU A 300 -4.87 -11.32 -16.37
CA LEU A 300 -6.00 -12.23 -16.21
C LEU A 300 -6.20 -13.06 -17.48
N GLY A 301 -6.05 -12.43 -18.65
CA GLY A 301 -6.12 -13.08 -19.93
C GLY A 301 -5.04 -14.15 -20.12
N ALA A 302 -3.80 -13.85 -19.72
CA ALA A 302 -2.68 -14.78 -19.82
C ALA A 302 -2.83 -15.97 -18.86
N GLU A 303 -3.38 -15.75 -17.67
CA GLU A 303 -3.54 -16.82 -16.69
C GLU A 303 -4.76 -17.71 -16.91
N THR A 304 -5.83 -17.16 -17.47
CA THR A 304 -7.09 -17.88 -17.63
C THR A 304 -7.39 -18.10 -19.12
N SER A 305 -7.72 -17.03 -19.86
CA SER A 305 -7.89 -17.03 -21.31
C SER A 305 -8.08 -15.61 -21.84
N GLY A 306 -7.68 -15.34 -23.09
CA GLY A 306 -7.87 -14.02 -23.71
C GLY A 306 -9.31 -13.48 -23.65
N LYS A 307 -10.32 -14.37 -23.74
CA LYS A 307 -11.74 -14.02 -23.57
C LYS A 307 -12.01 -13.33 -22.23
N ARG A 308 -11.38 -13.79 -21.15
CA ARG A 308 -11.61 -13.28 -19.80
C ARG A 308 -10.91 -11.94 -19.60
N GLY A 309 -9.73 -11.75 -20.19
CA GLY A 309 -9.11 -10.43 -20.29
C GLY A 309 -10.05 -9.40 -20.93
N LEU A 310 -10.71 -9.75 -22.04
CA LEU A 310 -11.71 -8.89 -22.68
C LEU A 310 -12.96 -8.66 -21.82
N GLN A 311 -13.38 -9.65 -21.03
CA GLN A 311 -14.50 -9.50 -20.11
C GLN A 311 -14.23 -8.44 -19.03
N VAL A 312 -13.00 -8.32 -18.51
CA VAL A 312 -12.66 -7.25 -17.56
C VAL A 312 -12.85 -5.87 -18.19
N ILE A 313 -12.45 -5.70 -19.45
CA ILE A 313 -12.62 -4.45 -20.20
C ILE A 313 -14.12 -4.17 -20.43
N GLY A 314 -14.88 -5.19 -20.81
CA GLY A 314 -16.34 -5.10 -20.94
C GLY A 314 -17.04 -4.73 -19.63
N GLU A 315 -16.67 -5.36 -18.52
CA GLU A 315 -17.18 -5.05 -17.17
C GLU A 315 -16.83 -3.62 -16.76
N MET A 316 -15.61 -3.16 -17.02
CA MET A 316 -15.25 -1.78 -16.76
C MET A 316 -16.08 -0.80 -17.62
N SER A 317 -16.34 -1.13 -18.87
CA SER A 317 -17.19 -0.33 -19.75
C SER A 317 -18.62 -0.23 -19.20
N ASN A 318 -19.17 -1.35 -18.69
CA ASN A 318 -20.46 -1.37 -17.99
C ASN A 318 -20.45 -0.53 -16.71
N ILE A 319 -19.36 -0.57 -15.94
CA ILE A 319 -19.18 0.26 -14.73
C ILE A 319 -19.19 1.74 -15.12
N VAL A 320 -18.43 2.17 -16.13
CA VAL A 320 -18.43 3.57 -16.60
C VAL A 320 -19.84 3.99 -17.07
N ALA A 321 -20.47 3.20 -17.94
CA ALA A 321 -21.79 3.50 -18.49
C ALA A 321 -22.88 3.64 -17.42
N ARG A 322 -22.72 2.97 -16.27
CA ARG A 322 -23.68 2.99 -15.14
C ARG A 322 -23.27 3.93 -14.00
N ASN A 323 -22.48 4.96 -14.32
CA ASN A 323 -22.00 5.96 -13.38
C ASN A 323 -21.20 5.36 -12.21
N GLY A 324 -20.44 4.30 -12.48
CA GLY A 324 -19.70 3.53 -11.49
C GLY A 324 -18.62 4.35 -10.78
N PHE A 325 -17.95 5.28 -11.47
CA PHE A 325 -16.96 6.16 -10.84
C PHE A 325 -17.58 7.00 -9.70
N ASN A 326 -18.70 7.68 -9.95
CA ASN A 326 -19.38 8.45 -8.89
C ASN A 326 -19.86 7.55 -7.75
N LYS A 327 -20.30 6.33 -8.04
CA LYS A 327 -20.68 5.35 -7.01
C LYS A 327 -19.47 4.95 -6.17
N THR A 328 -18.36 4.56 -6.79
CA THR A 328 -17.11 4.22 -6.11
C THR A 328 -16.63 5.38 -5.23
N TRP A 329 -16.60 6.61 -5.77
CA TRP A 329 -16.28 7.82 -5.02
C TRP A 329 -17.13 7.94 -3.75
N ARG A 330 -18.47 7.91 -3.88
CA ARG A 330 -19.39 8.02 -2.73
C ARG A 330 -19.16 6.93 -1.69
N PHE A 331 -18.91 5.69 -2.12
CA PHE A 331 -18.63 4.58 -1.23
C PHE A 331 -17.29 4.75 -0.51
N SER A 332 -16.22 5.13 -1.23
CA SER A 332 -14.89 5.41 -0.66
C SER A 332 -14.90 6.59 0.32
N LEU A 333 -15.73 7.61 0.08
CA LEU A 333 -15.94 8.68 1.07
C LEU A 333 -16.64 8.16 2.33
N ALA A 334 -17.65 7.29 2.20
CA ALA A 334 -18.31 6.69 3.35
C ALA A 334 -17.32 5.82 4.16
N PHE A 335 -16.53 5.01 3.46
CA PHE A 335 -15.48 4.17 4.05
C PHE A 335 -14.40 4.99 4.77
N SER A 336 -13.82 6.00 4.11
CA SER A 336 -12.78 6.87 4.72
C SER A 336 -13.28 7.73 5.89
N ARG A 337 -14.60 7.86 6.03
CA ARG A 337 -15.26 8.50 7.18
C ARG A 337 -15.69 7.51 8.26
N GLY A 338 -15.51 6.21 8.05
CA GLY A 338 -15.99 5.16 8.95
C GLY A 338 -17.52 5.09 9.04
N ASN A 339 -18.24 5.57 8.02
CA ASN A 339 -19.71 5.62 8.03
C ASN A 339 -20.30 4.31 7.51
N GLU A 340 -20.26 3.28 8.36
CA GLU A 340 -20.77 1.94 8.03
C GLU A 340 -22.27 1.93 7.73
N ALA A 341 -23.07 2.76 8.41
CA ALA A 341 -24.50 2.90 8.15
C ALA A 341 -24.78 3.35 6.71
N GLU A 342 -24.01 4.33 6.20
CA GLU A 342 -24.13 4.76 4.81
C GLU A 342 -23.64 3.69 3.83
N MET A 343 -22.53 2.99 4.13
CA MET A 343 -22.08 1.87 3.28
C MET A 343 -23.15 0.76 3.18
N ASN A 344 -23.75 0.39 4.31
CA ASN A 344 -24.85 -0.57 4.38
C ASN A 344 -26.10 -0.09 3.63
N ARG A 345 -26.42 1.20 3.71
CA ARG A 345 -27.53 1.81 2.96
C ARG A 345 -27.26 1.78 1.46
N LEU A 346 -26.07 2.19 1.02
CA LEU A 346 -25.67 2.20 -0.39
C LEU A 346 -25.70 0.79 -0.98
N ALA A 347 -25.18 -0.22 -0.28
CA ALA A 347 -25.16 -1.61 -0.74
C ALA A 347 -26.55 -2.20 -1.00
N LYS A 348 -27.59 -1.71 -0.29
CA LYS A 348 -28.99 -2.11 -0.54
C LYS A 348 -29.62 -1.44 -1.77
N THR A 349 -29.02 -0.37 -2.28
CA THR A 349 -29.61 0.45 -3.36
C THR A 349 -29.15 0.07 -4.76
N ASP A 350 -27.98 -0.56 -4.90
CA ASP A 350 -27.41 -0.93 -6.20
C ASP A 350 -26.50 -2.16 -6.06
N PRO A 351 -26.60 -3.16 -6.95
CA PRO A 351 -25.71 -4.32 -6.93
C PRO A 351 -24.22 -3.97 -7.00
N PHE A 352 -23.84 -2.86 -7.65
CA PHE A 352 -22.46 -2.38 -7.66
C PHE A 352 -21.98 -1.91 -6.29
N TYR A 353 -22.85 -1.28 -5.49
CA TYR A 353 -22.51 -0.97 -4.11
C TYR A 353 -22.41 -2.22 -3.23
N ALA A 354 -23.22 -3.25 -3.50
CA ALA A 354 -23.09 -4.53 -2.81
C ALA A 354 -21.74 -5.19 -3.12
N ASP A 355 -21.31 -5.19 -4.39
CA ASP A 355 -20.00 -5.72 -4.79
C ASP A 355 -18.84 -4.90 -4.21
N LEU A 356 -18.97 -3.57 -4.16
CA LEU A 356 -17.99 -2.72 -3.47
C LEU A 356 -17.90 -3.06 -1.99
N LYS A 357 -19.05 -3.27 -1.33
CA LYS A 357 -19.08 -3.65 0.08
C LYS A 357 -18.43 -5.01 0.31
N ASP A 358 -18.79 -6.03 -0.46
CA ASP A 358 -18.16 -7.35 -0.39
C ASP A 358 -16.64 -7.24 -0.58
N TYR A 359 -16.20 -6.47 -1.59
CA TYR A 359 -14.78 -6.27 -1.86
C TYR A 359 -14.04 -5.58 -0.70
N TYR A 360 -14.64 -4.56 -0.08
CA TYR A 360 -14.03 -3.83 1.03
C TYR A 360 -14.02 -4.64 2.32
N ASP A 361 -15.14 -5.28 2.66
CA ASP A 361 -15.29 -6.05 3.90
C ASP A 361 -14.38 -7.28 3.93
N MET A 362 -14.19 -7.93 2.77
CA MET A 362 -13.26 -9.06 2.62
C MET A 362 -11.78 -8.63 2.48
N GLY A 363 -11.48 -7.34 2.65
CA GLY A 363 -10.10 -6.83 2.67
C GLY A 363 -9.43 -6.72 1.29
N GLY A 364 -10.23 -6.57 0.23
CA GLY A 364 -9.77 -6.44 -1.15
C GLY A 364 -9.00 -5.16 -1.44
N ARG A 365 -9.34 -4.05 -0.77
CA ARG A 365 -8.59 -2.80 -0.86
C ARG A 365 -7.17 -3.02 -0.32
N VAL A 366 -6.17 -2.63 -1.09
CA VAL A 366 -4.77 -2.65 -0.63
C VAL A 366 -4.63 -1.62 0.48
N ALA A 367 -4.54 -2.08 1.71
CA ALA A 367 -4.41 -1.23 2.86
C ALA A 367 -2.92 -0.93 3.03
N TYR A 368 -2.47 0.25 2.58
CA TYR A 368 -1.33 0.87 3.24
C TYR A 368 -1.81 1.22 4.65
N LEU A 369 -1.71 0.23 5.55
CA LEU A 369 -2.35 0.08 6.86
C LEU A 369 -2.87 1.39 7.43
N GLN A 370 -4.10 1.75 7.04
CA GLN A 370 -4.69 3.05 7.36
C GLN A 370 -4.80 3.26 8.87
N GLY A 371 -5.03 2.20 9.66
CA GLY A 371 -5.01 2.26 11.13
C GLY A 371 -3.66 2.66 11.73
N ILE A 372 -2.56 2.22 11.11
CA ILE A 372 -1.19 2.57 11.52
C ILE A 372 -0.84 3.98 11.02
N SER A 373 -1.25 4.31 9.79
CA SER A 373 -1.09 5.67 9.25
C SER A 373 -1.89 6.72 10.03
N ILE A 374 -2.98 6.36 10.70
CA ILE A 374 -3.72 7.27 11.58
C ILE A 374 -2.88 7.60 12.82
N SER A 375 -2.15 6.63 13.37
CA SER A 375 -1.21 6.88 14.49
C SER A 375 -0.02 7.74 14.06
N ASP A 376 0.50 7.54 12.84
CA ASP A 376 1.57 8.37 12.27
C ASP A 376 1.08 9.78 11.93
N ASN A 377 -0.07 9.91 11.26
CA ASN A 377 -0.69 11.19 10.96
C ASN A 377 -1.05 11.96 12.24
N LEU A 378 -1.49 11.26 13.29
CA LEU A 378 -1.76 11.88 14.59
C LEU A 378 -0.46 12.24 15.31
N SER A 379 0.59 11.43 15.22
CA SER A 379 1.93 11.75 15.72
C SER A 379 2.50 12.99 15.05
N ASP A 380 2.34 13.11 13.72
CA ASP A 380 2.78 14.28 12.95
C ASP A 380 1.95 15.52 13.29
N VAL A 381 0.64 15.35 13.49
CA VAL A 381 -0.26 16.41 13.97
C VAL A 381 0.09 16.85 15.39
N VAL A 382 0.39 15.92 16.31
CA VAL A 382 0.83 16.22 17.69
C VAL A 382 2.18 16.93 17.68
N SER A 383 3.12 16.47 16.85
CA SER A 383 4.44 17.10 16.67
C SER A 383 4.33 18.50 16.06
N ALA A 384 3.39 18.73 15.14
CA ALA A 384 3.10 20.03 14.54
C ALA A 384 2.35 20.96 15.51
N ALA A 385 1.45 20.41 16.33
CA ALA A 385 0.74 21.13 17.40
C ALA A 385 1.71 21.72 18.41
N GLN A 386 2.69 20.92 18.83
CA GLN A 386 3.75 21.30 19.75
C GLN A 386 4.65 22.40 19.18
N LYS A 387 4.80 22.47 17.86
CA LYS A 387 5.70 23.43 17.21
C LYS A 387 5.06 24.76 16.85
N ASN A 388 3.79 24.83 16.39
CA ASN A 388 3.21 26.10 15.91
C ASN A 388 1.67 26.22 15.93
N GLY A 389 0.93 25.38 16.67
CA GLY A 389 -0.49 25.62 16.99
C GLY A 389 -1.54 25.64 15.86
N VAL A 390 -1.16 25.57 14.58
CA VAL A 390 -2.11 25.54 13.45
C VAL A 390 -2.36 24.10 13.00
N ILE A 391 -3.46 23.53 13.49
CA ILE A 391 -3.99 22.25 13.01
C ILE A 391 -5.40 22.51 12.49
N LYS A 392 -5.57 22.56 11.16
CA LYS A 392 -6.84 22.34 10.43
C LYS A 392 -6.67 22.62 8.92
N SER A 393 -6.44 21.58 8.12
CA SER A 393 -6.80 21.49 6.68
C SER A 393 -6.36 20.17 6.02
N ILE A 394 -5.29 19.54 6.52
CA ILE A 394 -4.59 18.45 5.81
C ILE A 394 -5.42 17.14 5.72
N SER A 395 -6.16 16.77 6.77
CA SER A 395 -6.94 15.51 6.77
C SER A 395 -8.08 15.50 5.75
N GLY A 396 -8.75 16.65 5.53
CA GLY A 396 -9.82 16.78 4.55
C GLY A 396 -9.30 16.67 3.11
N ILE A 397 -8.14 17.28 2.85
CA ILE A 397 -7.44 17.23 1.56
C ILE A 397 -7.00 15.80 1.25
N ASN A 398 -6.38 15.11 2.21
CA ASN A 398 -5.97 13.71 2.06
C ASN A 398 -7.15 12.78 1.74
N LYS A 399 -8.29 12.94 2.44
CA LYS A 399 -9.49 12.12 2.18
C LYS A 399 -10.08 12.36 0.79
N PHE A 400 -9.99 13.59 0.27
CA PHE A 400 -10.40 13.91 -1.10
C PHE A 400 -9.51 13.20 -2.13
N PHE A 401 -8.18 13.34 -2.01
CA PHE A 401 -7.24 12.70 -2.93
C PHE A 401 -7.29 11.17 -2.84
N ASP A 402 -7.48 10.61 -1.65
CA ASP A 402 -7.65 9.16 -1.47
C ASP A 402 -8.91 8.66 -2.17
N ALA A 403 -10.04 9.37 -2.01
CA ALA A 403 -11.26 9.04 -2.74
C ALA A 403 -11.11 9.21 -4.26
N TRP A 404 -10.31 10.18 -4.71
CA TRP A 404 -10.04 10.42 -6.14
C TRP A 404 -9.28 9.25 -6.75
N LEU A 405 -8.24 8.78 -6.08
CA LEU A 405 -7.51 7.59 -6.48
C LEU A 405 -8.40 6.34 -6.40
N ASP A 406 -9.09 6.13 -5.27
CA ASP A 406 -9.94 4.96 -5.06
C ASP A 406 -11.06 4.88 -6.11
N MET A 407 -11.62 6.01 -6.54
CA MET A 407 -12.63 6.07 -7.62
C MET A 407 -12.16 5.33 -8.87
N PHE A 408 -10.92 5.57 -9.28
CA PHE A 408 -10.31 4.98 -10.47
C PHE A 408 -9.82 3.55 -10.18
N GLU A 409 -9.03 3.37 -9.11
CA GLU A 409 -8.40 2.09 -8.78
C GLU A 409 -9.44 1.02 -8.43
N MET A 410 -10.36 1.31 -7.52
CA MET A 410 -11.32 0.32 -7.03
C MET A 410 -12.33 -0.07 -8.11
N SER A 411 -12.67 0.84 -9.03
CA SER A 411 -13.54 0.49 -10.15
C SER A 411 -12.92 -0.60 -11.04
N THR A 412 -11.61 -0.52 -11.32
CA THR A 412 -10.90 -1.58 -12.08
C THR A 412 -10.78 -2.88 -11.30
N ARG A 413 -10.54 -2.81 -9.99
CA ARG A 413 -10.46 -4.00 -9.13
C ARG A 413 -11.81 -4.70 -8.99
N VAL A 414 -12.91 -3.95 -8.88
CA VAL A 414 -14.27 -4.53 -8.83
C VAL A 414 -14.64 -5.15 -10.18
N ALA A 415 -14.21 -4.59 -11.31
CA ALA A 415 -14.37 -5.24 -12.61
C ALA A 415 -13.69 -6.62 -12.66
N ALA A 416 -12.43 -6.70 -12.18
CA ALA A 416 -11.71 -7.96 -12.08
C ALA A 416 -12.36 -8.94 -11.08
N TYR A 417 -12.79 -8.45 -9.92
CA TYR A 417 -13.50 -9.23 -8.90
C TYR A 417 -14.77 -9.87 -9.47
N ARG A 418 -15.64 -9.10 -10.13
CA ARG A 418 -16.86 -9.63 -10.76
C ARG A 418 -16.54 -10.71 -11.78
N THR A 419 -15.61 -10.42 -12.68
CA THR A 419 -15.19 -11.35 -13.73
C THR A 419 -14.73 -12.69 -13.14
N MET A 420 -13.89 -12.65 -12.10
CA MET A 420 -13.37 -13.86 -11.46
C MET A 420 -14.40 -14.58 -10.59
N ARG A 421 -15.24 -13.85 -9.85
CA ARG A 421 -16.31 -14.44 -9.05
C ARG A 421 -17.26 -15.24 -9.95
N ASP A 422 -17.71 -14.62 -11.03
CA ASP A 422 -18.64 -15.24 -11.95
C ASP A 422 -18.00 -16.45 -12.66
N GLN A 423 -16.70 -16.39 -12.93
CA GLN A 423 -15.94 -17.55 -13.41
C GLN A 423 -15.90 -18.68 -12.38
N PHE A 424 -15.52 -18.41 -11.13
CA PHE A 424 -15.43 -19.45 -10.10
C PHE A 424 -16.79 -20.11 -9.85
N VAL A 425 -17.87 -19.33 -9.85
CA VAL A 425 -19.23 -19.87 -9.77
C VAL A 425 -19.55 -20.76 -10.97
N ALA A 426 -19.19 -20.34 -12.19
CA ALA A 426 -19.38 -21.14 -13.40
C ALA A 426 -18.54 -22.43 -13.40
N GLU A 427 -17.42 -22.45 -12.69
CA GLU A 427 -16.57 -23.62 -12.45
C GLU A 427 -17.08 -24.51 -11.30
N GLY A 428 -18.23 -24.17 -10.69
CA GLY A 428 -18.89 -24.95 -9.65
C GLY A 428 -18.51 -24.59 -8.22
N MET A 429 -17.75 -23.50 -8.02
CA MET A 429 -17.39 -23.03 -6.68
C MET A 429 -18.62 -22.41 -5.97
N PRO A 430 -18.88 -22.73 -4.70
CA PRO A 430 -19.93 -22.06 -3.92
C PRO A 430 -19.73 -20.54 -3.90
N LEU A 431 -20.82 -19.78 -4.00
CA LEU A 431 -20.77 -18.32 -4.14
C LEU A 431 -19.89 -17.63 -3.08
N GLU A 432 -20.04 -17.98 -1.81
CA GLU A 432 -19.27 -17.34 -0.74
C GLU A 432 -17.76 -17.63 -0.86
N GLN A 433 -17.38 -18.85 -1.25
CA GLN A 433 -15.99 -19.17 -1.53
C GLN A 433 -15.50 -18.45 -2.79
N ALA A 434 -16.31 -18.39 -3.85
CA ALA A 434 -16.00 -17.67 -5.08
C ALA A 434 -15.76 -16.17 -4.84
N LYS A 435 -16.52 -15.55 -3.93
CA LYS A 435 -16.28 -14.15 -3.53
C LYS A 435 -14.92 -13.98 -2.87
N ILE A 436 -14.59 -14.83 -1.89
CA ILE A 436 -13.31 -14.77 -1.16
C ILE A 436 -12.13 -14.93 -2.14
N GLU A 437 -12.18 -15.95 -2.99
CA GLU A 437 -11.12 -16.23 -3.97
C GLU A 437 -11.01 -15.11 -5.00
N ALA A 438 -12.13 -14.55 -5.47
CA ALA A 438 -12.13 -13.45 -6.43
C ALA A 438 -11.59 -12.15 -5.83
N VAL A 439 -11.90 -11.85 -4.56
CA VAL A 439 -11.34 -10.71 -3.84
C VAL A 439 -9.82 -10.87 -3.72
N ALA A 440 -9.35 -12.05 -3.30
CA ALA A 440 -7.93 -12.35 -3.19
C ALA A 440 -7.22 -12.24 -4.55
N TYR A 441 -7.82 -12.76 -5.62
CA TYR A 441 -7.29 -12.66 -6.97
C TYR A 441 -7.17 -11.20 -7.43
N ALA A 442 -8.26 -10.43 -7.35
CA ALA A 442 -8.29 -9.03 -7.77
C ALA A 442 -7.36 -8.14 -6.94
N LYS A 443 -7.20 -8.42 -5.64
CA LYS A 443 -6.19 -7.76 -4.80
C LYS A 443 -4.77 -8.05 -5.31
N ASN A 444 -4.49 -9.32 -5.62
CA ASN A 444 -3.17 -9.79 -6.07
C ASN A 444 -2.78 -9.35 -7.48
N LEU A 445 -3.69 -8.79 -8.29
CA LEU A 445 -3.32 -8.12 -9.55
C LEU A 445 -2.37 -6.94 -9.33
N ALA A 446 -2.45 -6.28 -8.16
CA ALA A 446 -1.52 -5.24 -7.73
C ALA A 446 -1.48 -5.14 -6.20
N ASN A 447 -0.81 -6.08 -5.53
CA ASN A 447 -0.76 -6.14 -4.06
C ASN A 447 0.54 -5.55 -3.49
N PHE A 448 0.55 -4.25 -3.23
CA PHE A 448 1.72 -3.51 -2.74
C PHE A 448 2.08 -3.77 -1.26
N GLU A 449 1.27 -4.58 -0.56
CA GLU A 449 1.61 -5.09 0.77
C GLU A 449 2.72 -6.16 0.69
N LYS A 450 2.97 -6.75 -0.49
CA LYS A 450 4.06 -7.69 -0.74
C LYS A 450 5.37 -6.93 -1.02
N THR A 451 6.20 -6.77 0.02
CA THR A 451 7.41 -5.93 -0.04
C THR A 451 8.70 -6.70 -0.32
N GLY A 452 8.68 -8.02 -0.17
CA GLY A 452 9.88 -8.86 -0.27
C GLY A 452 10.96 -8.54 0.78
N LEU A 453 12.09 -9.25 0.67
CA LEU A 453 13.20 -9.18 1.61
C LEU A 453 14.08 -7.93 1.49
N LYS A 454 13.99 -7.10 0.44
CA LYS A 454 14.77 -5.85 0.32
C LYS A 454 13.96 -4.64 -0.17
N GLY A 455 12.64 -4.78 -0.27
CA GLY A 455 11.81 -3.72 -0.86
C GLY A 455 11.73 -2.46 -0.02
N LYS A 456 11.92 -2.52 1.31
CA LYS A 456 11.95 -1.31 2.18
C LYS A 456 13.22 -0.50 1.91
N GLU A 457 14.39 -1.16 1.89
CA GLU A 457 15.69 -0.52 1.63
C GLU A 457 15.76 0.02 0.21
N LEU A 458 15.42 -0.80 -0.78
CA LEU A 458 15.44 -0.36 -2.18
C LEU A 458 14.38 0.71 -2.44
N GLY A 459 13.19 0.57 -1.85
CA GLY A 459 12.15 1.59 -1.90
C GLY A 459 12.49 2.88 -1.15
N ALA A 460 13.48 2.86 -0.26
CA ALA A 460 13.99 4.08 0.35
C ALA A 460 14.81 4.91 -0.63
N PHE A 461 15.58 4.27 -1.52
CA PHE A 461 16.39 4.98 -2.51
C PHE A 461 15.70 5.21 -3.84
N PHE A 462 14.78 4.32 -4.24
CA PHE A 462 14.14 4.35 -5.55
C PHE A 462 12.63 4.49 -5.42
N MET A 463 12.11 5.62 -5.92
CA MET A 463 10.66 5.87 -5.99
C MET A 463 9.97 4.74 -6.76
N PHE A 464 8.81 4.32 -6.26
CA PHE A 464 7.96 3.28 -6.86
C PHE A 464 8.58 1.89 -7.01
N PHE A 465 9.77 1.63 -6.46
CA PHE A 465 10.42 0.31 -6.55
C PHE A 465 9.49 -0.82 -6.08
N ARG A 466 8.80 -0.63 -4.95
CA ARG A 466 7.90 -1.64 -4.38
C ARG A 466 6.72 -1.94 -5.33
N PRO A 467 5.91 -0.95 -5.74
CA PRO A 467 4.89 -1.15 -6.78
C PRO A 467 5.41 -1.81 -8.06
N ALA A 468 6.55 -1.35 -8.58
CA ALA A 468 7.14 -1.87 -9.81
C ALA A 468 7.59 -3.33 -9.64
N ALA A 469 8.21 -3.69 -8.52
CA ALA A 469 8.61 -5.07 -8.21
C ALA A 469 7.41 -6.01 -8.10
N THR A 470 6.35 -5.59 -7.38
CA THR A 470 5.12 -6.37 -7.28
C THR A 470 4.50 -6.58 -8.67
N GLY A 471 4.40 -5.51 -9.47
CA GLY A 471 3.89 -5.58 -10.84
C GLY A 471 4.73 -6.51 -11.71
N ALA A 472 6.06 -6.39 -11.66
CA ALA A 472 6.99 -7.17 -12.47
C ALA A 472 6.89 -8.67 -12.15
N VAL A 473 6.87 -9.03 -10.86
CA VAL A 473 6.67 -10.42 -10.44
C VAL A 473 5.32 -10.94 -10.93
N ARG A 474 4.26 -10.13 -10.80
CA ARG A 474 2.91 -10.52 -11.21
C ARG A 474 2.82 -10.76 -12.72
N ALA A 475 3.41 -9.88 -13.51
CA ALA A 475 3.48 -9.99 -14.97
C ALA A 475 4.33 -11.18 -15.39
N TYR A 476 5.48 -11.37 -14.76
CA TYR A 476 6.35 -12.52 -15.00
C TYR A 476 5.61 -13.83 -14.74
N GLN A 477 4.97 -13.99 -13.58
CA GLN A 477 4.17 -15.18 -13.25
C GLN A 477 3.05 -15.44 -14.27
N ALA A 478 2.41 -14.38 -14.78
CA ALA A 478 1.32 -14.52 -15.74
C ALA A 478 1.81 -14.95 -17.14
N LEU A 479 2.98 -14.44 -17.57
CA LEU A 479 3.45 -14.55 -18.95
C LEU A 479 4.55 -15.59 -19.16
N SER A 480 5.37 -15.88 -18.15
CA SER A 480 6.47 -16.86 -18.27
C SER A 480 6.01 -18.26 -18.69
N PRO A 481 4.79 -18.75 -18.34
CA PRO A 481 4.30 -20.03 -18.87
C PRO A 481 4.23 -20.08 -20.40
N ALA A 482 4.18 -18.95 -21.11
CA ALA A 482 4.23 -18.92 -22.57
C ALA A 482 5.52 -19.54 -23.14
N LEU A 483 6.64 -19.49 -22.40
CA LEU A 483 7.90 -20.12 -22.79
C LEU A 483 7.82 -21.65 -22.83
N ASP A 484 6.84 -22.22 -22.14
CA ASP A 484 6.61 -23.65 -22.06
C ASP A 484 5.56 -24.15 -23.06
N TYR A 485 5.07 -23.28 -23.95
CA TYR A 485 4.01 -23.60 -24.91
C TYR A 485 4.32 -24.85 -25.77
N PHE A 486 5.58 -25.03 -26.15
CA PHE A 486 6.02 -26.16 -26.99
C PHE A 486 6.49 -27.39 -26.20
N LYS A 487 6.48 -27.35 -24.86
CA LYS A 487 6.94 -28.48 -24.04
C LYS A 487 5.95 -29.65 -24.08
N SER A 488 6.52 -30.85 -24.03
CA SER A 488 5.76 -32.10 -23.91
C SER A 488 5.12 -32.23 -22.52
N ASP A 489 4.08 -33.07 -22.40
CA ASP A 489 3.44 -33.35 -21.11
C ASP A 489 4.41 -33.94 -20.08
N GLU A 490 5.40 -34.72 -20.52
CA GLU A 490 6.45 -35.25 -19.64
C GLU A 490 7.35 -34.14 -19.08
N GLU A 491 7.69 -33.14 -19.89
CA GLU A 491 8.44 -31.99 -19.42
C GLU A 491 7.62 -31.12 -18.48
N LEU A 492 6.34 -30.90 -18.77
CA LEU A 492 5.43 -30.18 -17.87
C LEU A 492 5.22 -30.94 -16.55
N LYS A 493 5.12 -32.27 -16.60
CA LYS A 493 5.03 -33.12 -15.41
C LYS A 493 6.23 -32.94 -14.50
N LYS A 494 7.44 -32.85 -15.07
CA LYS A 494 8.67 -32.56 -14.29
C LYS A 494 8.63 -31.19 -13.61
N ILE A 495 8.14 -30.16 -14.31
CA ILE A 495 8.01 -28.80 -13.77
C ILE A 495 7.02 -28.79 -12.60
N VAL A 496 5.80 -29.27 -12.84
CA VAL A 496 4.73 -29.30 -11.84
C VAL A 496 5.10 -30.15 -10.63
N THR A 497 5.72 -31.32 -10.84
CA THR A 497 6.16 -32.19 -9.74
C THR A 497 7.21 -31.50 -8.88
N LYS A 498 8.13 -30.76 -9.51
CA LYS A 498 9.15 -29.98 -8.78
C LYS A 498 8.52 -28.82 -8.01
N GLU A 499 7.59 -28.08 -8.61
CA GLU A 499 6.89 -26.98 -7.91
C GLU A 499 6.06 -27.47 -6.72
N ALA A 500 5.63 -28.73 -6.75
CA ALA A 500 4.82 -29.35 -5.72
C ALA A 500 5.62 -30.27 -4.78
N GLU A 501 6.96 -30.25 -4.83
CA GLU A 501 7.82 -31.20 -4.10
C GLU A 501 7.63 -31.14 -2.57
N ASP A 502 7.25 -29.98 -2.05
CA ASP A 502 7.00 -29.74 -0.62
C ASP A 502 5.61 -30.21 -0.17
N VAL A 503 4.72 -30.58 -1.09
CA VAL A 503 3.35 -31.04 -0.80
C VAL A 503 3.32 -32.57 -0.74
N LYS A 504 3.19 -33.11 0.47
CA LYS A 504 3.11 -34.57 0.67
C LYS A 504 1.74 -35.14 0.32
N GLY A 505 1.72 -36.32 -0.28
CA GLY A 505 0.50 -37.09 -0.53
C GLY A 505 -0.23 -36.77 -1.84
N LEU A 506 0.40 -36.03 -2.76
CA LEU A 506 -0.12 -35.84 -4.11
C LEU A 506 -0.18 -37.15 -4.88
N LYS A 507 -1.34 -37.44 -5.47
CA LYS A 507 -1.53 -38.61 -6.34
C LYS A 507 -1.14 -38.26 -7.78
N ASP A 508 -0.85 -39.27 -8.60
CA ASP A 508 -0.62 -39.06 -10.05
C ASP A 508 -1.79 -38.33 -10.72
N GLU A 509 -3.03 -38.59 -10.28
CA GLU A 509 -4.24 -37.89 -10.74
C GLU A 509 -4.19 -36.37 -10.47
N ASP A 510 -3.68 -35.97 -9.30
CA ASP A 510 -3.53 -34.55 -8.93
C ASP A 510 -2.46 -33.88 -9.80
N ILE A 511 -1.33 -34.58 -10.01
CA ILE A 511 -0.24 -34.11 -10.88
C ILE A 511 -0.74 -33.94 -12.32
N ASN A 512 -1.49 -34.92 -12.85
CA ASN A 512 -2.04 -34.84 -14.19
C ASN A 512 -3.04 -33.69 -14.36
N ARG A 513 -3.86 -33.40 -13.32
CA ARG A 513 -4.73 -32.22 -13.30
C ARG A 513 -3.92 -30.93 -13.35
N LEU A 514 -2.88 -30.82 -12.51
CA LEU A 514 -2.01 -29.66 -12.48
C LEU A 514 -1.27 -29.44 -13.80
N VAL A 515 -0.81 -30.51 -14.46
CA VAL A 515 -0.20 -30.44 -15.81
C VAL A 515 -1.21 -29.91 -16.83
N LYS A 516 -2.46 -30.37 -16.79
CA LYS A 516 -3.51 -29.89 -17.69
C LYS A 516 -3.81 -28.40 -17.47
N ASP A 517 -3.87 -27.95 -16.22
CA ASP A 517 -4.10 -26.55 -15.89
C ASP A 517 -2.90 -25.68 -16.28
N TYR A 518 -1.67 -26.15 -16.04
CA TYR A 518 -0.45 -25.49 -16.49
C TYR A 518 -0.39 -25.36 -18.02
N ARG A 519 -0.76 -26.42 -18.77
CA ARG A 519 -0.82 -26.39 -20.23
C ARG A 519 -1.82 -25.35 -20.74
N LYS A 520 -3.02 -25.27 -20.14
CA LYS A 520 -4.01 -24.23 -20.48
C LYS A 520 -3.47 -22.82 -20.22
N ARG A 521 -2.77 -22.64 -19.11
CA ARG A 521 -2.12 -21.38 -18.76
C ARG A 521 -1.01 -21.02 -19.75
N ALA A 522 -0.14 -21.96 -20.13
CA ALA A 522 0.91 -21.78 -21.13
C ALA A 522 0.33 -21.39 -22.50
N GLN A 523 -0.74 -22.06 -22.93
CA GLN A 523 -1.47 -21.72 -24.16
C GLN A 523 -2.07 -20.32 -24.09
N SER A 524 -2.75 -19.97 -23.00
CA SER A 524 -3.39 -18.67 -22.83
C SER A 524 -2.36 -17.54 -22.79
N ALA A 525 -1.27 -17.72 -22.05
CA ALA A 525 -0.17 -16.77 -21.99
C ALA A 525 0.48 -16.54 -23.38
N ALA A 526 0.71 -17.61 -24.15
CA ALA A 526 1.26 -17.50 -25.50
C ALA A 526 0.31 -16.77 -26.46
N ILE A 527 -0.99 -17.13 -26.44
CA ILE A 527 -2.01 -16.48 -27.28
C ILE A 527 -2.14 -15.00 -26.95
N VAL A 528 -2.21 -14.66 -25.66
CA VAL A 528 -2.34 -13.25 -25.23
C VAL A 528 -1.09 -12.46 -25.57
N SER A 529 0.11 -13.01 -25.37
CA SER A 529 1.36 -12.35 -25.75
C SER A 529 1.42 -12.10 -27.26
N GLY A 530 1.06 -13.10 -28.08
CA GLY A 530 0.97 -12.97 -29.54
C GLY A 530 -0.07 -11.94 -30.00
N ALA A 531 -1.25 -11.94 -29.37
CA ALA A 531 -2.29 -10.96 -29.66
C ALA A 531 -1.86 -9.53 -29.31
N LEU A 532 -1.13 -9.34 -28.20
CA LEU A 532 -0.62 -8.02 -27.80
C LEU A 532 0.43 -7.51 -28.80
N PHE A 533 1.36 -8.36 -29.26
CA PHE A 533 2.27 -7.99 -30.36
C PHE A 533 1.49 -7.51 -31.59
N ALA A 534 0.49 -8.26 -32.03
CA ALA A 534 -0.34 -7.91 -33.18
C ALA A 534 -1.10 -6.59 -32.97
N ILE A 535 -1.68 -6.38 -31.78
CA ILE A 535 -2.35 -5.12 -31.40
C ILE A 535 -1.38 -3.94 -31.51
N GLY A 536 -0.14 -4.10 -31.03
CA GLY A 536 0.90 -3.10 -31.15
C GLY A 536 1.20 -2.71 -32.59
N MET A 537 1.44 -3.72 -33.44
CA MET A 537 1.73 -3.52 -34.87
C MET A 537 0.57 -2.84 -35.60
N VAL A 538 -0.64 -3.36 -35.43
CA VAL A 538 -1.85 -2.83 -36.07
C VAL A 538 -2.13 -1.41 -35.61
N SER A 539 -1.96 -1.11 -34.32
CA SER A 539 -2.16 0.25 -33.78
C SER A 539 -1.21 1.26 -34.40
N PHE A 540 0.06 0.89 -34.60
CA PHE A 540 1.04 1.77 -35.25
C PHE A 540 0.66 2.06 -36.71
N TRP A 541 0.36 1.02 -37.49
CA TRP A 541 -0.05 1.20 -38.89
C TRP A 541 -1.36 1.95 -39.04
N MET A 542 -2.33 1.69 -38.14
CA MET A 542 -3.58 2.43 -38.08
C MET A 542 -3.34 3.91 -37.79
N ALA A 543 -2.48 4.23 -36.81
CA ALA A 543 -2.11 5.60 -36.53
C ALA A 543 -1.44 6.29 -37.73
N ALA A 544 -0.51 5.60 -38.39
CA ALA A 544 0.13 6.10 -39.60
C ALA A 544 -0.89 6.42 -40.69
N ALA A 545 -1.82 5.50 -40.97
CA ALA A 545 -2.87 5.70 -41.95
C ALA A 545 -3.82 6.87 -41.61
N MET A 546 -4.08 7.10 -40.32
CA MET A 546 -5.00 8.14 -39.86
C MET A 546 -4.35 9.53 -39.67
N SER A 547 -3.02 9.61 -39.58
CA SER A 547 -2.36 10.82 -39.08
C SER A 547 -2.16 11.96 -40.08
N GLY A 548 -2.33 11.69 -41.39
CA GLY A 548 -2.02 12.65 -42.45
C GLY A 548 -0.54 13.06 -42.48
N ASP A 549 -0.24 14.10 -43.26
CA ASP A 549 1.12 14.60 -43.49
C ASP A 549 1.36 15.97 -42.84
N ASP A 550 2.59 16.22 -42.42
CA ASP A 550 3.04 17.53 -41.92
C ASP A 550 3.24 18.55 -43.05
N ASP A 551 3.60 19.78 -42.69
CA ASP A 551 3.79 20.90 -43.65
C ASP A 551 4.88 20.62 -44.71
N ARG A 552 5.71 19.58 -44.52
CA ARG A 552 6.73 19.13 -45.47
C ARG A 552 6.33 17.85 -46.22
N GLY A 553 5.09 17.41 -46.10
CA GLY A 553 4.58 16.20 -46.76
C GLY A 553 5.04 14.89 -46.12
N ARG A 554 5.50 14.91 -44.87
CA ARG A 554 5.94 13.70 -44.14
C ARG A 554 4.80 13.18 -43.28
N ASN A 555 4.56 11.88 -43.30
CA ASN A 555 3.54 11.27 -42.45
C ASN A 555 3.82 11.54 -40.96
N LYS A 556 2.83 12.09 -40.25
CA LYS A 556 3.00 12.60 -38.87
C LYS A 556 3.29 11.51 -37.85
N THR A 557 2.86 10.26 -38.08
CA THR A 557 3.17 9.13 -37.18
C THR A 557 4.54 8.54 -37.49
N VAL A 558 4.86 8.34 -38.76
CA VAL A 558 6.15 7.78 -39.20
C VAL A 558 7.30 8.71 -38.84
N SER A 559 7.06 10.03 -38.86
CA SER A 559 8.03 11.04 -38.43
C SER A 559 8.00 11.34 -36.92
N ASP A 560 7.13 10.71 -36.14
CA ASP A 560 7.12 10.90 -34.68
C ASP A 560 8.31 10.19 -34.01
N ASP A 561 8.55 10.48 -32.73
CA ASP A 561 9.58 9.83 -31.94
C ASP A 561 9.11 8.45 -31.48
N THR A 562 9.73 7.41 -32.03
CA THR A 562 9.40 6.01 -31.76
C THR A 562 9.67 5.62 -30.30
N ALA A 563 10.55 6.32 -29.59
CA ALA A 563 10.74 6.13 -28.14
C ALA A 563 9.45 6.45 -27.35
N ARG A 564 8.58 7.31 -27.87
CA ARG A 564 7.30 7.63 -27.24
C ARG A 564 6.24 6.54 -27.40
N TRP A 565 6.44 5.63 -28.35
CA TRP A 565 5.60 4.45 -28.57
C TRP A 565 5.91 3.30 -27.61
N VAL A 566 6.97 3.41 -26.81
CA VAL A 566 7.34 2.40 -25.79
C VAL A 566 6.28 2.29 -24.68
N ARG A 567 5.66 3.40 -24.27
CA ARG A 567 4.65 3.41 -23.18
C ARG A 567 3.22 3.47 -23.67
N ASN A 568 3.00 4.13 -24.80
CA ASN A 568 1.66 4.49 -25.25
C ASN A 568 1.47 4.21 -26.74
N ALA A 569 0.29 3.73 -27.11
CA ALA A 569 -0.26 3.91 -28.45
C ALA A 569 -0.52 5.41 -28.66
N ARG A 570 -0.27 5.91 -29.86
CA ARG A 570 -0.36 7.35 -30.16
C ARG A 570 -1.17 7.56 -31.43
N PHE A 571 -2.16 8.43 -31.37
CA PHE A 571 -3.02 8.73 -32.53
C PHE A 571 -3.13 10.24 -32.70
N ASN A 572 -2.87 10.74 -33.91
CA ASN A 572 -3.13 12.14 -34.21
C ASN A 572 -4.65 12.39 -34.19
N THR A 573 -5.09 13.46 -33.53
CA THR A 573 -6.51 13.77 -33.39
C THR A 573 -7.05 14.66 -34.51
N GLY A 574 -6.17 15.28 -35.30
CA GLY A 574 -6.54 16.31 -36.28
C GLY A 574 -6.93 17.65 -35.66
N ILE A 575 -6.89 17.77 -34.33
CA ILE A 575 -7.20 19.00 -33.58
C ILE A 575 -5.90 19.77 -33.32
N GLN A 576 -5.91 21.09 -33.51
CA GLN A 576 -4.80 21.96 -33.18
C GLN A 576 -5.07 22.79 -31.92
N SER A 577 -4.04 22.98 -31.10
CA SER A 577 -4.04 23.87 -29.94
C SER A 577 -2.70 24.57 -29.81
N GLY A 578 -2.71 25.89 -29.60
CA GLY A 578 -1.48 26.68 -29.51
C GLY A 578 -0.59 26.53 -30.75
N GLY A 579 -1.19 26.38 -31.94
CA GLY A 579 -0.48 26.18 -33.21
C GLY A 579 0.18 24.81 -33.38
N LYS A 580 -0.13 23.82 -32.51
CA LYS A 580 0.43 22.46 -32.59
C LYS A 580 -0.69 21.43 -32.69
N ASP A 581 -0.45 20.37 -33.45
CA ASP A 581 -1.33 19.21 -33.48
C ASP A 581 -1.43 18.54 -32.10
N LEU A 582 -2.60 17.99 -31.80
CA LEU A 582 -2.82 17.18 -30.61
C LEU A 582 -2.77 15.69 -30.96
N VAL A 583 -2.00 14.95 -30.18
CA VAL A 583 -1.86 13.49 -30.23
C VAL A 583 -2.47 12.91 -28.96
N ILE A 584 -3.46 12.03 -29.11
CA ILE A 584 -3.99 11.24 -28.00
C ILE A 584 -3.06 10.05 -27.73
N GLN A 585 -2.78 9.79 -26.46
CA GLN A 585 -1.95 8.70 -25.98
C GLN A 585 -2.76 7.74 -25.13
N ILE A 586 -2.66 6.45 -25.44
CA ILE A 586 -3.33 5.38 -24.70
C ILE A 586 -2.23 4.45 -24.17
N PRO A 587 -2.12 4.22 -22.85
CA PRO A 587 -1.07 3.38 -22.30
C PRO A 587 -1.23 1.92 -22.75
N TRP A 588 -0.12 1.23 -22.99
CA TRP A 588 -0.14 -0.21 -23.31
C TRP A 588 -0.47 -1.09 -22.10
N GLY A 589 -0.35 -0.54 -20.89
CA GLY A 589 -0.32 -1.31 -19.64
C GLY A 589 1.11 -1.66 -19.22
N PHE A 590 1.28 -2.02 -17.96
CA PHE A 590 2.52 -2.55 -17.40
C PHE A 590 2.60 -4.06 -17.66
N GLY A 591 3.79 -4.67 -17.75
CA GLY A 591 3.92 -6.13 -17.85
C GLY A 591 3.49 -6.63 -19.23
N PRO A 592 2.30 -7.25 -19.39
CA PRO A 592 1.79 -7.64 -20.71
C PRO A 592 1.86 -6.54 -21.78
N GLY A 593 1.69 -5.27 -21.40
CA GLY A 593 1.79 -4.14 -22.33
C GLY A 593 3.13 -4.02 -23.07
N ALA A 594 4.22 -4.59 -22.53
CA ALA A 594 5.51 -4.67 -23.21
C ALA A 594 5.43 -5.33 -24.59
N PHE A 595 4.57 -6.34 -24.73
CA PHE A 595 4.41 -7.09 -25.97
C PHE A 595 3.75 -6.21 -27.04
N ALA A 596 2.78 -5.39 -26.67
CA ALA A 596 2.19 -4.39 -27.57
C ALA A 596 3.19 -3.28 -27.91
N ALA A 597 3.98 -2.81 -26.94
CA ALA A 597 5.05 -1.85 -27.20
C ALA A 597 6.06 -2.39 -28.23
N VAL A 598 6.56 -3.62 -28.05
CA VAL A 598 7.50 -4.25 -28.99
C VAL A 598 6.86 -4.45 -30.37
N GLY A 599 5.58 -4.84 -30.43
CA GLY A 599 4.84 -4.92 -31.69
C GLY A 599 4.81 -3.58 -32.43
N ALA A 600 4.53 -2.49 -31.71
CA ALA A 600 4.57 -1.15 -32.29
C ALA A 600 5.98 -0.76 -32.77
N GLN A 601 7.04 -1.13 -32.05
CA GLN A 601 8.43 -0.87 -32.48
C GLN A 601 8.81 -1.66 -33.74
N LEU A 602 8.36 -2.91 -33.87
CA LEU A 602 8.58 -3.71 -35.08
C LEU A 602 7.87 -3.10 -36.30
N ALA A 603 6.63 -2.64 -36.12
CA ALA A 603 5.89 -1.93 -37.17
C ALA A 603 6.57 -0.60 -37.54
N ALA A 604 7.04 0.17 -36.56
CA ALA A 604 7.79 1.40 -36.77
C ALA A 604 9.06 1.16 -37.60
N PHE A 605 9.84 0.14 -37.25
CA PHE A 605 11.02 -0.26 -38.01
C PHE A 605 10.67 -0.69 -39.44
N GLY A 606 9.64 -1.54 -39.60
CA GLY A 606 9.18 -2.00 -40.92
C GLY A 606 8.65 -0.86 -41.81
N SER A 607 8.13 0.22 -41.21
CA SER A 607 7.67 1.42 -41.90
C SER A 607 8.76 2.49 -42.11
N GLY A 608 10.01 2.22 -41.71
CA GLY A 608 11.12 3.17 -41.84
C GLY A 608 11.12 4.31 -40.82
N ALA A 609 10.25 4.26 -39.79
CA ALA A 609 10.14 5.27 -38.75
C ALA A 609 11.26 5.20 -37.69
N SER A 610 11.95 4.06 -37.59
CA SER A 610 13.07 3.86 -36.66
C SER A 610 14.24 3.13 -37.31
N SER A 611 15.46 3.46 -36.89
CA SER A 611 16.64 2.66 -37.20
C SER A 611 16.67 1.34 -36.41
N PHE A 612 17.52 0.40 -36.82
CA PHE A 612 17.71 -0.85 -36.08
C PHE A 612 18.23 -0.60 -34.64
N GLY A 613 19.12 0.38 -34.45
CA GLY A 613 19.61 0.75 -33.12
C GLY A 613 18.49 1.30 -32.21
N GLN A 614 17.61 2.13 -32.76
CA GLN A 614 16.43 2.65 -32.05
C GLN A 614 15.45 1.51 -31.71
N LEU A 615 15.20 0.58 -32.63
CA LEU A 615 14.39 -0.62 -32.37
C LEU A 615 14.93 -1.38 -31.15
N ILE A 616 16.22 -1.72 -31.14
CA ILE A 616 16.83 -2.47 -30.03
C ILE A 616 16.74 -1.68 -28.72
N ASN A 617 17.08 -0.39 -28.71
CA ASN A 617 16.98 0.45 -27.50
C ASN A 617 15.54 0.50 -26.96
N ASN A 618 14.56 0.71 -27.84
CA ASN A 618 13.15 0.81 -27.44
C ASN A 618 12.56 -0.52 -26.96
N VAL A 619 12.99 -1.65 -27.54
CA VAL A 619 12.62 -3.00 -27.07
C VAL A 619 13.23 -3.28 -25.70
N MET A 620 14.49 -2.90 -25.48
CA MET A 620 15.13 -2.98 -24.16
C MET A 620 14.39 -2.14 -23.13
N ASP A 621 13.97 -0.92 -23.50
CA ASP A 621 13.19 -0.04 -22.62
C ASP A 621 11.81 -0.62 -22.30
N ALA A 622 11.10 -1.18 -23.28
CA ALA A 622 9.82 -1.84 -23.06
C ALA A 622 9.93 -3.02 -22.07
N GLY A 623 10.98 -3.83 -22.21
CA GLY A 623 11.27 -4.93 -21.29
C GLY A 623 11.68 -4.45 -19.90
N ALA A 624 12.61 -3.50 -19.83
CA ALA A 624 13.07 -2.93 -18.56
C ALA A 624 11.92 -2.29 -17.77
N GLU A 625 11.11 -1.46 -18.41
CA GLU A 625 9.98 -0.79 -17.73
C GLU A 625 8.91 -1.75 -17.23
N SER A 626 8.79 -2.94 -17.83
CA SER A 626 7.75 -3.91 -17.51
C SER A 626 8.20 -5.02 -16.56
N PHE A 627 9.50 -5.29 -16.48
CA PHE A 627 10.04 -6.44 -15.74
C PHE A 627 11.18 -6.07 -14.78
N MET A 628 11.73 -4.85 -14.84
CA MET A 628 12.72 -4.36 -13.89
C MET A 628 12.07 -3.39 -12.88
N PRO A 629 12.28 -3.58 -11.58
CA PRO A 629 11.70 -2.73 -10.54
C PRO A 629 12.43 -1.39 -10.36
N ILE A 630 13.60 -1.23 -10.99
CA ILE A 630 14.41 -0.03 -10.90
C ILE A 630 14.06 0.89 -12.08
N PRO A 631 13.88 2.20 -11.86
CA PRO A 631 13.66 3.15 -12.94
C PRO A 631 14.92 3.26 -13.81
N ILE A 632 14.95 2.50 -14.90
CA ILE A 632 16.04 2.57 -15.88
C ILE A 632 15.94 3.88 -16.66
N SER A 633 17.10 4.51 -16.86
CA SER A 633 17.24 5.71 -17.68
C SER A 633 16.81 5.45 -19.11
N LYS A 634 16.13 6.42 -19.73
CA LYS A 634 15.77 6.37 -21.14
C LYS A 634 16.69 7.16 -22.04
N ILE A 635 17.76 7.70 -21.47
CA ILE A 635 18.90 8.17 -22.24
C ILE A 635 19.28 7.03 -23.21
N ASN A 636 19.53 7.38 -24.48
CA ASN A 636 19.88 6.41 -25.49
C ASN A 636 21.15 5.66 -25.06
N LYS A 637 21.02 4.35 -24.79
CA LYS A 637 22.08 3.54 -24.18
C LYS A 637 23.23 3.28 -25.13
N LEU A 638 23.00 3.44 -26.44
CA LEU A 638 24.01 3.26 -27.47
C LEU A 638 24.82 4.55 -27.68
N GLU A 639 24.22 5.72 -27.44
CA GLU A 639 24.86 7.04 -27.61
C GLU A 639 25.51 7.54 -26.32
N HIS A 640 24.87 7.32 -25.17
CA HIS A 640 25.30 7.84 -23.87
C HIS A 640 25.28 6.74 -22.78
N PRO A 641 26.07 5.65 -22.94
CA PRO A 641 26.01 4.47 -22.08
C PRO A 641 26.33 4.77 -20.61
N VAL A 642 27.32 5.63 -20.35
CA VAL A 642 27.75 5.97 -18.98
C VAL A 642 26.70 6.81 -18.27
N GLN A 643 26.16 7.83 -18.95
CA GLN A 643 25.11 8.69 -18.41
C GLN A 643 23.86 7.88 -18.12
N ALA A 644 23.43 7.02 -19.05
CA ALA A 644 22.29 6.13 -18.86
C ALA A 644 22.48 5.16 -17.67
N ALA A 645 23.69 4.60 -17.52
CA ALA A 645 24.00 3.69 -16.41
C ALA A 645 23.98 4.41 -15.05
N LEU A 646 24.66 5.56 -14.94
CA LEU A 646 24.69 6.36 -13.72
C LEU A 646 23.29 6.86 -13.34
N ASP A 647 22.54 7.37 -14.30
CA ASP A 647 21.17 7.85 -14.10
C ASP A 647 20.20 6.74 -13.62
N SER A 648 20.46 5.48 -13.99
CA SER A 648 19.64 4.33 -13.58
C SER A 648 19.91 3.86 -12.15
N VAL A 649 21.14 4.03 -11.65
CA VAL A 649 21.55 3.54 -10.32
C VAL A 649 21.51 4.61 -9.24
N LEU A 650 21.39 5.88 -9.62
CA LEU A 650 21.31 6.97 -8.67
C LEU A 650 19.98 6.96 -7.90
N PRO A 651 20.01 7.18 -6.57
CA PRO A 651 18.80 7.36 -5.78
C PRO A 651 17.91 8.46 -6.35
N SER A 652 16.61 8.24 -6.34
CA SER A 652 15.61 9.15 -6.92
C SER A 652 15.69 10.58 -6.38
N ALA A 653 16.11 10.77 -5.13
CA ALA A 653 16.30 12.09 -4.55
C ALA A 653 17.50 12.86 -5.14
N LEU A 654 18.55 12.15 -5.57
CA LEU A 654 19.79 12.73 -6.09
C LEU A 654 19.80 12.80 -7.62
N LYS A 655 19.02 11.94 -8.28
CA LYS A 655 18.93 11.85 -9.73
C LYS A 655 18.68 13.21 -10.42
N PRO A 656 17.74 14.07 -9.98
CA PRO A 656 17.54 15.37 -10.63
C PRO A 656 18.76 16.30 -10.56
N LEU A 657 19.56 16.23 -9.49
CA LEU A 657 20.79 17.03 -9.38
C LEU A 657 21.85 16.58 -10.39
N PHE A 658 21.98 15.26 -10.57
CA PHE A 658 22.87 14.69 -11.57
C PHE A 658 22.42 15.02 -12.99
N GLU A 659 21.13 14.78 -13.30
CA GLU A 659 20.51 15.14 -14.58
C GLU A 659 20.73 16.62 -14.91
N TRP A 660 20.48 17.51 -13.95
CA TRP A 660 20.72 18.95 -14.09
C TRP A 660 22.21 19.28 -14.32
N ALA A 661 23.12 18.64 -13.59
CA ALA A 661 24.56 18.87 -13.72
C ALA A 661 25.11 18.45 -15.09
N MET A 662 24.58 17.37 -15.67
CA MET A 662 24.93 16.95 -17.03
C MET A 662 24.07 17.61 -18.12
N ASN A 663 23.17 18.51 -17.74
CA ASN A 663 22.18 19.15 -18.60
C ASN A 663 21.39 18.16 -19.49
N MET A 664 21.01 17.02 -18.91
CA MET A 664 20.29 15.97 -19.63
C MET A 664 19.31 15.29 -18.69
N ASP A 665 18.02 15.35 -19.01
CA ASP A 665 16.98 14.65 -18.24
C ASP A 665 17.04 13.13 -18.45
N GLY A 666 16.33 12.36 -17.63
CA GLY A 666 16.24 10.90 -17.77
C GLY A 666 15.61 10.40 -19.07
N LEU A 667 15.23 11.29 -19.99
CA LEU A 667 14.71 11.03 -21.33
C LEU A 667 15.70 11.42 -22.43
N GLY A 668 16.91 11.86 -22.07
CA GLY A 668 17.97 12.25 -23.00
C GLY A 668 17.83 13.67 -23.56
N ARG A 669 17.05 14.55 -22.92
CA ARG A 669 16.78 15.90 -23.44
C ARG A 669 17.53 16.95 -22.64
N GLU A 670 17.93 18.03 -23.31
CA GLU A 670 18.48 19.19 -22.64
C GLU A 670 17.48 19.81 -21.66
N ILE A 671 17.96 20.14 -20.45
CA ILE A 671 17.13 20.74 -19.41
C ILE A 671 17.11 22.26 -19.62
N TYR A 672 18.27 22.86 -19.82
CA TYR A 672 18.46 24.29 -20.07
C TYR A 672 19.35 24.51 -21.30
N ASN A 673 19.19 25.65 -21.96
CA ASN A 673 19.98 25.96 -23.16
C ASN A 673 21.45 26.22 -22.79
N ASN A 674 22.39 25.58 -23.48
CA ASN A 674 23.80 25.91 -23.39
C ASN A 674 24.08 27.25 -24.11
N ARG A 675 24.08 28.36 -23.38
CA ARG A 675 24.44 29.69 -23.91
C ARG A 675 25.82 30.13 -23.43
N GLN A 676 26.52 30.92 -24.25
CA GLN A 676 27.81 31.53 -23.89
C GLN A 676 27.71 32.65 -22.85
N SER A 677 26.53 33.24 -22.64
CA SER A 677 26.28 34.30 -21.65
C SER A 677 25.50 33.76 -20.46
N ARG A 678 26.01 34.03 -19.25
CA ARG A 678 25.48 33.57 -17.95
C ARG A 678 24.51 34.57 -17.27
N ASN A 679 24.13 35.63 -17.97
CA ASN A 679 23.30 36.73 -17.45
C ASN A 679 21.90 36.70 -18.07
N ASN A 680 20.88 36.96 -17.24
CA ASN A 680 19.44 37.07 -17.58
C ASN A 680 18.77 35.73 -17.90
N ASP A 681 19.22 34.65 -17.27
CA ASP A 681 18.66 33.30 -17.45
C ASP A 681 17.16 33.26 -17.13
N ALA A 682 16.71 34.04 -16.14
CA ALA A 682 15.32 34.21 -15.74
C ALA A 682 14.37 34.64 -16.88
N TYR A 683 14.90 35.26 -17.94
CA TYR A 683 14.14 35.71 -19.11
C TYR A 683 14.20 34.72 -20.29
N THR A 684 14.93 33.62 -20.14
CA THR A 684 15.23 32.67 -21.23
C THR A 684 14.56 31.31 -20.98
N GLY A 685 13.23 31.28 -21.06
CA GLY A 685 12.44 30.05 -20.96
C GLY A 685 12.13 29.45 -22.34
N GLY A 686 12.12 28.12 -22.43
CA GLY A 686 11.64 27.43 -23.63
C GLY A 686 10.12 27.54 -23.81
N ASP A 687 9.65 27.43 -25.05
CA ASP A 687 8.22 27.55 -25.42
C ASP A 687 7.31 26.51 -24.73
N ASN A 688 7.90 25.43 -24.24
CA ASN A 688 7.18 24.33 -23.61
C ASN A 688 7.01 24.49 -22.09
N ILE A 689 7.56 25.56 -21.49
CA ILE A 689 7.48 25.85 -20.06
C ILE A 689 6.22 26.66 -19.75
N PRO A 690 5.39 26.25 -18.76
CA PRO A 690 4.20 27.02 -18.38
C PRO A 690 4.55 28.43 -17.90
N GLU A 691 3.70 29.41 -18.22
CA GLU A 691 3.98 30.82 -17.97
C GLU A 691 4.19 31.13 -16.48
N ALA A 692 3.49 30.42 -15.59
CA ALA A 692 3.68 30.50 -14.15
C ALA A 692 5.15 30.39 -13.71
N PHE A 693 5.95 29.54 -14.37
CA PHE A 693 7.37 29.36 -14.04
C PHE A 693 8.24 30.46 -14.65
N LYS A 694 7.85 31.00 -15.82
CA LYS A 694 8.54 32.16 -16.41
C LYS A 694 8.35 33.39 -15.54
N ASP A 695 7.12 33.64 -15.08
CA ASP A 695 6.82 34.75 -14.19
C ASP A 695 7.44 34.58 -12.81
N ALA A 696 7.45 33.37 -12.26
CA ALA A 696 8.15 33.09 -11.01
C ALA A 696 9.67 33.34 -11.11
N ALA A 697 10.32 32.92 -12.20
CA ALA A 697 11.73 33.19 -12.43
C ALA A 697 12.02 34.70 -12.54
N ARG A 698 11.21 35.43 -13.32
CA ARG A 698 11.29 36.90 -13.43
C ARG A 698 11.08 37.59 -12.08
N LEU A 699 10.10 37.12 -11.30
CA LEU A 699 9.81 37.66 -9.97
C LEU A 699 10.99 37.46 -9.01
N LEU A 700 11.59 36.26 -8.97
CA LEU A 700 12.77 35.99 -8.15
C LEU A 700 13.93 36.90 -8.55
N TYR A 701 14.22 37.00 -9.84
CA TYR A 701 15.26 37.89 -10.36
C TYR A 701 15.04 39.34 -9.93
N ASN A 702 13.82 39.87 -10.13
CA ASN A 702 13.50 41.26 -9.80
C ASN A 702 13.47 41.52 -8.29
N THR A 703 12.97 40.58 -7.48
CA THR A 703 12.86 40.72 -6.02
C THR A 703 14.24 40.74 -5.36
N PHE A 704 15.19 39.98 -5.90
CA PHE A 704 16.55 39.87 -5.37
C PHE A 704 17.56 40.74 -6.13
N ASP A 705 17.10 41.71 -6.92
CA ASP A 705 17.94 42.66 -7.67
C ASP A 705 19.02 41.95 -8.51
N GLY A 706 18.61 40.91 -9.23
CA GLY A 706 19.48 40.10 -10.09
C GLY A 706 20.42 39.13 -9.36
N LYS A 707 20.42 39.07 -8.02
CA LYS A 707 21.27 38.15 -7.25
C LYS A 707 20.85 36.68 -7.35
N ILE A 708 19.59 36.44 -7.68
CA ILE A 708 19.04 35.11 -7.95
C ILE A 708 18.61 35.07 -9.41
N ASP A 709 19.46 34.51 -10.27
CA ASP A 709 19.18 34.31 -11.69
C ASP A 709 19.03 32.81 -11.98
N ILE A 710 17.78 32.35 -12.10
CA ILE A 710 17.44 30.94 -12.32
C ILE A 710 16.55 30.88 -13.57
N SER A 711 16.92 30.02 -14.54
CA SER A 711 16.11 29.85 -15.75
C SER A 711 14.73 29.25 -15.42
N PRO A 712 13.66 29.66 -16.15
CA PRO A 712 12.33 29.06 -16.01
C PRO A 712 12.35 27.54 -16.21
N ASN A 713 13.20 27.05 -17.12
CA ASN A 713 13.41 25.63 -17.36
C ASN A 713 13.95 24.89 -16.13
N THR A 714 14.96 25.45 -15.45
CA THR A 714 15.54 24.85 -14.25
C THR A 714 14.53 24.81 -13.10
N LEU A 715 13.79 25.90 -12.92
CA LEU A 715 12.74 25.98 -11.90
C LEU A 715 11.65 24.92 -12.16
N TYR A 716 11.18 24.84 -13.41
CA TYR A 716 10.21 23.83 -13.84
C TYR A 716 10.74 22.40 -13.67
N PHE A 717 11.99 22.14 -14.02
CA PHE A 717 12.61 20.83 -13.91
C PHE A 717 12.65 20.31 -12.47
N PHE A 718 13.15 21.12 -11.52
CA PHE A 718 13.22 20.70 -10.12
C PHE A 718 11.84 20.59 -9.46
N LEU A 719 10.93 21.53 -9.74
CA LEU A 719 9.58 21.48 -9.19
C LEU A 719 8.79 20.29 -9.72
N ASN A 720 8.96 19.89 -10.99
CA ASN A 720 8.34 18.67 -11.48
C ASN A 720 8.96 17.40 -10.90
N ASN A 721 10.27 17.36 -10.66
CA ASN A 721 10.92 16.15 -10.13
C ASN A 721 10.65 15.93 -8.63
N TYR A 722 10.41 16.98 -7.85
CA TYR A 722 10.18 16.86 -6.40
C TYR A 722 8.74 17.14 -5.97
N LEU A 723 8.01 17.99 -6.71
CA LEU A 723 6.69 18.53 -6.33
C LEU A 723 5.66 18.46 -7.49
N ASP A 724 5.82 17.53 -8.43
CA ASP A 724 5.04 17.37 -9.68
C ASP A 724 3.57 17.80 -9.58
N GLY A 725 2.73 17.04 -8.88
CA GLY A 725 1.28 17.29 -8.81
C GLY A 725 0.91 18.66 -8.25
N MET A 726 1.64 19.13 -7.22
CA MET A 726 1.44 20.46 -6.64
C MET A 726 1.87 21.57 -7.59
N SER A 727 3.00 21.40 -8.28
CA SER A 727 3.50 22.35 -9.25
C SER A 727 2.58 22.46 -10.48
N ARG A 728 2.03 21.33 -10.95
CA ARG A 728 1.01 21.26 -12.00
C ARG A 728 -0.29 21.94 -11.59
N LEU A 729 -0.79 21.65 -10.40
CA LEU A 729 -1.99 22.30 -9.86
C LEU A 729 -1.83 23.81 -9.76
N GLY A 730 -0.70 24.27 -9.20
CA GLY A 730 -0.39 25.69 -9.10
C GLY A 730 -0.29 26.36 -10.47
N ALA A 731 0.43 25.74 -11.41
CA ALA A 731 0.55 26.24 -12.78
C ALA A 731 -0.81 26.27 -13.49
N TRP A 732 -1.63 25.23 -13.35
CA TRP A 732 -2.96 25.16 -13.95
C TRP A 732 -3.89 26.26 -13.43
N VAL A 733 -3.95 26.49 -12.11
CA VAL A 733 -4.75 27.58 -11.52
C VAL A 733 -4.29 28.93 -12.05
N TYR A 734 -2.98 29.17 -12.03
CA TYR A 734 -2.40 30.42 -12.52
C TYR A 734 -2.71 30.65 -13.99
N ASN A 735 -2.44 29.66 -14.83
CA ASN A 735 -2.66 29.75 -16.26
C ASN A 735 -4.14 29.96 -16.60
N THR A 736 -5.04 29.20 -15.97
CA THR A 736 -6.49 29.33 -16.18
C THR A 736 -6.98 30.73 -15.82
N ALA A 737 -6.50 31.31 -14.71
CA ALA A 737 -6.85 32.68 -14.32
C ALA A 737 -6.37 33.70 -15.37
N HIS A 738 -5.16 33.54 -15.91
CA HIS A 738 -4.63 34.43 -16.95
C HIS A 738 -5.33 34.26 -18.30
N THR A 739 -5.72 33.03 -18.68
CA THR A 739 -6.52 32.77 -19.88
C THR A 739 -7.92 33.39 -19.75
N LEU A 740 -8.59 33.22 -18.60
CA LEU A 740 -9.90 33.84 -18.33
C LEU A 740 -9.82 35.38 -18.30
N ALA A 741 -8.68 35.93 -17.87
CA ALA A 741 -8.43 37.37 -17.89
C ALA A 741 -8.04 37.92 -19.28
N GLY A 742 -7.89 37.08 -20.31
CA GLY A 742 -7.50 37.50 -21.66
C GLY A 742 -6.01 37.85 -21.80
N ASN A 743 -5.17 37.50 -20.82
CA ASN A 743 -3.74 37.80 -20.82
C ASN A 743 -2.92 36.78 -21.64
N ARG A 744 -3.53 35.67 -22.06
CA ARG A 744 -2.93 34.61 -22.87
C ARG A 744 -4.01 33.81 -23.60
N ASP A 745 -3.62 33.11 -24.66
CA ASP A 745 -4.47 32.13 -25.34
C ASP A 745 -4.56 30.83 -24.53
N PHE A 746 -5.66 30.10 -24.76
CA PHE A 746 -5.89 28.78 -24.18
C PHE A 746 -4.98 27.74 -24.83
N ASP A 747 -4.25 26.99 -24.00
CA ASP A 747 -3.40 25.88 -24.41
C ASP A 747 -3.82 24.60 -23.70
N PHE A 748 -4.31 23.63 -24.47
CA PHE A 748 -4.77 22.34 -23.94
C PHE A 748 -3.71 21.62 -23.12
N LYS A 749 -2.42 21.82 -23.41
CA LYS A 749 -1.31 21.16 -22.71
C LYS A 749 -1.08 21.74 -21.30
N THR A 750 -1.31 23.03 -21.11
CA THR A 750 -0.97 23.74 -19.87
C THR A 750 -2.19 24.18 -19.07
N ASP A 751 -3.39 24.13 -19.68
CA ASP A 751 -4.64 24.65 -19.12
C ASP A 751 -5.67 23.55 -18.84
N THR A 752 -5.36 22.28 -19.17
CA THR A 752 -6.17 21.14 -18.76
C THR A 752 -5.50 20.36 -17.64
N LEU A 753 -6.22 20.18 -16.53
CA LEU A 753 -5.68 19.50 -15.34
C LEU A 753 -5.62 17.97 -15.50
N LEU A 754 -6.47 17.38 -16.33
CA LEU A 754 -6.62 15.92 -16.48
C LEU A 754 -6.33 15.44 -17.90
N LEU A 755 -6.65 16.26 -18.91
CA LEU A 755 -6.53 15.87 -20.31
C LEU A 755 -5.09 15.99 -20.82
N ASP A 756 -4.24 16.78 -20.16
CA ASP A 756 -2.82 16.91 -20.47
C ASP A 756 -2.10 15.56 -20.42
N ALA A 757 -2.59 14.62 -19.61
CA ALA A 757 -2.04 13.28 -19.47
C ALA A 757 -2.22 12.43 -20.74
N TYR A 758 -3.32 12.64 -21.46
CA TYR A 758 -3.70 11.92 -22.68
C TYR A 758 -3.34 12.68 -23.95
N LEU A 759 -3.51 14.00 -23.96
CA LEU A 759 -3.30 14.87 -25.12
C LEU A 759 -1.92 15.52 -25.02
N LYS A 760 -1.03 15.17 -25.95
CA LYS A 760 0.32 15.75 -26.04
C LYS A 760 0.58 16.28 -27.44
N ALA A 761 1.56 17.17 -27.56
CA ALA A 761 2.08 17.59 -28.86
C ALA A 761 2.88 16.45 -29.55
N PRO A 762 2.91 16.41 -30.89
CA PRO A 762 3.83 15.54 -31.63
C PRO A 762 5.29 15.89 -31.30
N SER A 763 6.22 15.00 -31.62
CA SER A 763 7.64 15.37 -31.58
C SER A 763 7.94 16.35 -32.73
N ASN A 764 8.89 17.26 -32.53
CA ASN A 764 9.42 18.05 -33.62
C ASN A 764 10.52 17.22 -34.29
N TYR A 765 10.28 16.78 -35.54
CA TYR A 765 11.24 15.98 -36.28
C TYR A 765 12.48 16.80 -36.65
N ASP A 766 12.31 18.03 -37.11
CA ASP A 766 13.41 18.88 -37.56
C ASP A 766 14.35 19.24 -36.40
N ALA A 767 13.81 19.58 -35.23
CA ALA A 767 14.61 19.84 -34.02
C ALA A 767 15.30 18.59 -33.43
N ARG A 768 14.97 17.39 -33.90
CA ARG A 768 15.69 16.15 -33.55
C ARG A 768 16.80 15.81 -34.55
N GLN A 769 16.68 16.32 -35.78
CA GLN A 769 17.61 16.02 -36.87
C GLN A 769 18.69 17.11 -37.04
N TYR A 770 18.37 18.34 -36.68
CA TYR A 770 19.20 19.54 -36.80
C TYR A 770 19.24 20.27 -35.46
#